data_AF-A0A918JFZ3-F1
#
_entry.id   AF-A0A918JFZ3-F1
#
_cell.length_a   1.000
_cell.length_b   1.000
_cell.length_c   1.000
_cell.angle_alpha   90.00
_cell.angle_beta   90.00
_cell.angle_gamma   90.00
#
_symmetry.space_group_name_H-M   'P 1'
#
loop_
_entity.id
_entity.type
_entity.pdbx_description
1 polymer ?
#
loop_
_entity_poly.entity_id
_entity_poly.type
_entity_poly.pdbx_seq_one_letter_code
_entity_poly.pdbx_strand_id
1 'polypeptide(L)'
;MIKHEPNSQLALAGLRILEIGTGAALAYAGKLFADFGAEVIKVEDPDGDALRTVPPLLTSSDHEAQSALNAWLNTNKRNVTLDGKCPKEQEWLSRLAKTCDVVLDARALSEGIEVLKCPVYGESETTNGENVPITVYLTWFGESGPYSKFVGTTAVCRALAGAVYGSGAVEGPPHLPHDVQTGIVAGIGAFSSAISALIGESDGSRRYVLSIHEMAFSVVEMEAGMVQDGRHPKARLGVNRFCTTYPGGIYKTKEGWIGIFAHTGPQWTALCSAVGYPEHAQDPRFINGPIRMQHADEIDDFLIPALLTKTAKEWFEELSKAKFPAVVVPTMDELLQQQVHRDRGAFVPVKSGTSQFEGVIVPFPLGDAGPLPGGVAPLKGADNQFYHTDEALASRVHRIRAKVGVAPLRKIRVIDLTMGWAGPLAARTLADFGAEVIKVEGTQYPDWWRGTHYTEEFYNERQYEKNSNFALMNRNKLGITLDLSRQEGRTVLLDLVKTADIVIENYSTEVLPKLGLDYAALSKVNNRLVMVSMPAFGAGNEWSTTRAYGGTLEQASGLPHHTGFEQNPPSLTSYAYGDPIGGWNGGAAALLSLFVQARTGKGRHVNLSQVECMLPMVAPYILEQSVCGKTTPRNGNVHPIFSPHGVYQCAGNDEWVVLSVSNETQWKTLINVIDAHHLGTDLSLNQVEGRRLQRQQIDVHINTWCKQRSADSAMRELQMAGIGAGVVKPVWSVLDDPHFNDRGFFKKIPRAYLGEYLTTTPWFRETVAPTEVVRPAPTLGEHSREVFSLVLGMTQEQQQALEDCGITGTAASKKTT
;
A
#
# COMPACT_ATOMS: atom_id res chain seq x y z
N MET A 1 -32.22 17.27 3.77
CA MET A 1 -31.82 17.19 2.35
C MET A 1 -30.29 17.11 2.27
N ILE A 2 -29.68 16.56 1.21
CA ILE A 2 -28.23 16.70 0.96
C ILE A 2 -28.06 17.96 0.09
N LYS A 3 -27.04 18.80 0.34
CA LYS A 3 -26.81 20.08 -0.38
C LYS A 3 -26.75 19.92 -1.91
N HIS A 4 -26.50 18.71 -2.40
CA HIS A 4 -26.59 18.33 -3.80
C HIS A 4 -27.37 17.03 -3.93
N GLU A 5 -28.20 16.91 -4.96
CA GLU A 5 -28.76 15.61 -5.34
C GLU A 5 -27.61 14.65 -5.66
N PRO A 6 -27.47 13.52 -4.94
CA PRO A 6 -26.45 12.54 -5.25
C PRO A 6 -26.69 12.02 -6.66
N ASN A 7 -25.64 11.93 -7.48
CA ASN A 7 -25.71 11.06 -8.64
C ASN A 7 -25.88 9.63 -8.12
N SER A 8 -27.11 9.12 -8.13
CA SER A 8 -27.52 7.86 -7.47
C SER A 8 -26.82 6.62 -8.02
N GLN A 9 -26.02 6.77 -9.08
CA GLN A 9 -25.24 5.70 -9.70
C GLN A 9 -23.85 5.50 -9.07
N LEU A 10 -23.31 6.47 -8.32
CA LEU A 10 -21.98 6.35 -7.71
C LEU A 10 -21.98 5.41 -6.49
N ALA A 11 -20.87 4.68 -6.28
CA ALA A 11 -20.78 3.59 -5.31
C ALA A 11 -21.16 3.97 -3.87
N LEU A 12 -20.80 5.18 -3.45
CA LEU A 12 -20.95 5.67 -2.08
C LEU A 12 -21.94 6.83 -1.97
N ALA A 13 -22.73 7.08 -3.02
CA ALA A 13 -23.79 8.08 -3.01
C ALA A 13 -24.74 7.86 -1.82
N GLY A 14 -25.09 8.96 -1.15
CA GLY A 14 -25.99 8.97 0.00
C GLY A 14 -25.33 8.71 1.35
N LEU A 15 -24.05 8.31 1.39
CA LEU A 15 -23.29 8.24 2.64
C LEU A 15 -22.77 9.63 3.05
N ARG A 16 -22.70 9.87 4.36
CA ARG A 16 -22.06 11.06 4.94
C ARG A 16 -20.87 10.67 5.81
N ILE A 17 -19.73 11.30 5.56
CA ILE A 17 -18.45 10.99 6.21
C ILE A 17 -17.92 12.25 6.88
N LEU A 18 -17.56 12.17 8.16
CA LEU A 18 -16.81 13.22 8.84
C LEU A 18 -15.32 12.91 8.76
N GLU A 19 -14.52 13.87 8.32
CA GLU A 19 -13.07 13.81 8.28
C GLU A 19 -12.51 14.86 9.27
N ILE A 20 -11.86 14.42 10.34
CA ILE A 20 -11.29 15.30 11.38
C ILE A 20 -9.85 14.94 11.74
N GLY A 21 -9.01 15.97 11.88
CA GLY A 21 -7.56 15.85 12.06
C GLY A 21 -6.80 16.31 10.82
N THR A 22 -5.54 15.90 10.71
CA THR A 22 -4.63 16.34 9.63
C THR A 22 -3.82 15.18 9.03
N GLY A 23 -3.13 15.45 7.93
CA GLY A 23 -2.18 14.54 7.30
C GLY A 23 -2.71 13.83 6.06
N ALA A 24 -1.77 13.42 5.21
CA ALA A 24 -2.09 12.80 3.91
C ALA A 24 -2.89 11.50 4.05
N ALA A 25 -2.71 10.74 5.13
CA ALA A 25 -3.46 9.51 5.38
C ALA A 25 -4.96 9.75 5.52
N LEU A 26 -5.33 10.71 6.38
CA LEU A 26 -6.72 11.11 6.58
C LEU A 26 -7.30 11.68 5.28
N ALA A 27 -6.58 12.60 4.65
CA ALA A 27 -7.06 13.27 3.45
C ALA A 27 -7.25 12.30 2.29
N TYR A 28 -6.36 11.31 2.10
CA TYR A 28 -6.52 10.29 1.06
C TYR A 28 -7.68 9.32 1.37
N ALA A 29 -7.87 8.92 2.64
CA ALA A 29 -9.03 8.12 3.03
C ALA A 29 -10.35 8.84 2.69
N GLY A 30 -10.46 10.13 3.01
CA GLY A 30 -11.61 10.94 2.64
C GLY A 30 -11.77 11.11 1.12
N LYS A 31 -10.66 11.22 0.36
CA LYS A 31 -10.69 11.27 -1.11
C LYS A 31 -11.35 10.02 -1.71
N LEU A 32 -10.98 8.84 -1.22
CA LEU A 32 -11.59 7.57 -1.65
C LEU A 32 -13.11 7.55 -1.42
N PHE A 33 -13.61 8.22 -0.37
CA PHE A 33 -15.05 8.37 -0.17
C PHE A 33 -15.68 9.40 -1.12
N ALA A 34 -15.07 10.58 -1.24
CA ALA A 34 -15.61 11.71 -2.00
C ALA A 34 -15.67 11.43 -3.50
N ASP A 35 -14.61 10.85 -4.06
CA ASP A 35 -14.54 10.53 -5.49
C ASP A 35 -15.56 9.46 -5.90
N PHE A 36 -16.04 8.65 -4.95
CA PHE A 36 -17.12 7.68 -5.15
C PHE A 36 -18.50 8.19 -4.72
N GLY A 37 -18.64 9.51 -4.52
CA GLY A 37 -19.93 10.19 -4.36
C GLY A 37 -20.43 10.36 -2.93
N ALA A 38 -19.64 10.02 -1.91
CA ALA A 38 -20.02 10.29 -0.52
C ALA A 38 -19.95 11.79 -0.19
N GLU A 39 -20.82 12.26 0.69
CA GLU A 39 -20.74 13.60 1.29
C GLU A 39 -19.63 13.61 2.36
N VAL A 40 -18.41 13.92 1.95
CA VAL A 40 -17.26 14.01 2.87
C VAL A 40 -17.11 15.43 3.40
N ILE A 41 -17.20 15.59 4.71
CA ILE A 41 -17.11 16.87 5.41
C ILE A 41 -15.75 16.91 6.12
N LYS A 42 -14.81 17.66 5.54
CA LYS A 42 -13.52 17.94 6.19
C LYS A 42 -13.70 19.08 7.18
N VAL A 43 -13.35 18.80 8.43
CA VAL A 43 -13.21 19.80 9.48
C VAL A 43 -11.73 20.13 9.65
N GLU A 44 -11.40 21.41 9.58
CA GLU A 44 -10.05 21.91 9.83
C GLU A 44 -10.06 23.16 10.71
N ASP A 45 -8.89 23.53 11.24
CA ASP A 45 -8.72 24.75 12.03
C ASP A 45 -8.97 26.02 11.18
N PRO A 46 -9.42 27.16 11.74
CA PRO A 46 -9.51 28.43 11.02
C PRO A 46 -8.20 28.86 10.35
N ASP A 47 -7.05 28.52 10.91
CA ASP A 47 -5.74 28.75 10.30
C ASP A 47 -5.49 27.83 9.09
N GLY A 48 -6.17 26.68 9.04
CA GLY A 48 -6.19 25.72 7.94
C GLY A 48 -5.32 24.49 8.17
N ASP A 49 -5.56 23.43 7.40
CA ASP A 49 -4.71 22.23 7.40
C ASP A 49 -3.28 22.56 6.91
N ALA A 50 -2.27 22.01 7.57
CA ALA A 50 -0.85 22.19 7.21
C ALA A 50 -0.53 21.81 5.75
N LEU A 51 -1.31 20.90 5.14
CA LEU A 51 -1.16 20.54 3.73
C LEU A 51 -1.45 21.72 2.78
N ARG A 52 -2.22 22.74 3.19
CA ARG A 52 -2.58 23.89 2.35
C ARG A 52 -1.37 24.71 1.91
N THR A 53 -0.26 24.64 2.63
CA THR A 53 0.98 25.38 2.36
C THR A 53 2.05 24.53 1.67
N VAL A 54 1.78 23.25 1.40
CA VAL A 54 2.73 22.34 0.75
C VAL A 54 2.85 22.69 -0.74
N PRO A 55 4.06 22.93 -1.28
CA PRO A 55 4.23 23.19 -2.71
C PRO A 55 3.87 21.97 -3.59
N PRO A 56 3.56 22.16 -4.88
CA PRO A 56 3.53 23.45 -5.59
C PRO A 56 2.31 24.29 -5.19
N LEU A 57 2.54 25.60 -5.02
CA LEU A 57 1.48 26.57 -4.72
C LEU A 57 0.90 27.11 -6.03
N LEU A 58 -0.42 27.10 -6.12
CA LEU A 58 -1.19 27.66 -7.22
C LEU A 58 -1.25 29.18 -7.05
N THR A 59 -0.76 29.91 -8.05
CA THR A 59 -0.85 31.38 -8.08
C THR A 59 -2.24 31.79 -8.58
N SER A 60 -3.00 32.52 -7.77
CA SER A 60 -4.22 33.23 -8.23
C SER A 60 -4.17 34.68 -7.76
N SER A 61 -4.69 35.60 -8.58
CA SER A 61 -4.71 37.05 -8.33
C SER A 61 -5.61 37.47 -7.17
N ASP A 62 -6.58 36.63 -6.78
CA ASP A 62 -7.73 37.05 -5.98
C ASP A 62 -7.92 36.26 -4.66
N HIS A 63 -7.08 35.25 -4.39
CA HIS A 63 -7.18 34.38 -3.20
C HIS A 63 -5.80 34.01 -2.63
N GLU A 64 -5.77 33.62 -1.34
CA GLU A 64 -4.60 32.99 -0.70
C GLU A 64 -4.08 31.83 -1.55
N ALA A 65 -2.75 31.73 -1.67
CA ALA A 65 -2.09 30.67 -2.43
C ALA A 65 -2.56 29.29 -1.96
N GLN A 66 -2.98 28.44 -2.90
CA GLN A 66 -3.51 27.10 -2.59
C GLN A 66 -2.50 26.02 -2.98
N SER A 67 -2.27 25.02 -2.13
CA SER A 67 -1.47 23.84 -2.50
C SER A 67 -2.19 22.94 -3.52
N ALA A 68 -1.50 22.55 -4.60
CA ALA A 68 -2.02 21.55 -5.54
C ALA A 68 -2.20 20.17 -4.90
N LEU A 69 -1.28 19.78 -3.98
CA LEU A 69 -1.38 18.52 -3.25
C LEU A 69 -2.61 18.51 -2.34
N ASN A 70 -2.85 19.58 -1.59
CA ASN A 70 -4.06 19.72 -0.77
C ASN A 70 -5.32 19.68 -1.64
N ALA A 71 -5.33 20.38 -2.77
CA ALA A 71 -6.45 20.39 -3.69
C ALA A 71 -6.77 19.00 -4.26
N TRP A 72 -5.75 18.25 -4.71
CA TRP A 72 -5.93 16.87 -5.18
C TRP A 72 -6.48 15.93 -4.09
N LEU A 73 -5.91 16.00 -2.87
CA LEU A 73 -6.35 15.20 -1.72
C LEU A 73 -7.77 15.55 -1.24
N ASN A 74 -8.24 16.77 -1.48
CA ASN A 74 -9.55 17.26 -1.01
C ASN A 74 -10.56 17.51 -2.14
N THR A 75 -10.27 17.04 -3.35
CA THR A 75 -11.20 17.11 -4.48
C THR A 75 -12.53 16.45 -4.10
N ASN A 76 -13.64 17.06 -4.51
CA ASN A 76 -15.03 16.61 -4.28
C ASN A 76 -15.51 16.63 -2.81
N LYS A 77 -14.72 17.13 -1.86
CA LYS A 77 -15.11 17.25 -0.46
C LYS A 77 -15.88 18.54 -0.17
N ARG A 78 -16.41 18.61 1.05
CA ARG A 78 -16.90 19.81 1.72
C ARG A 78 -15.90 20.26 2.77
N ASN A 79 -15.87 21.55 3.04
CA ASN A 79 -14.92 22.10 4.01
C ASN A 79 -15.60 23.05 4.99
N VAL A 80 -15.39 22.77 6.27
CA VAL A 80 -15.88 23.56 7.40
C VAL A 80 -14.70 23.86 8.33
N THR A 81 -14.64 25.08 8.84
CA THR A 81 -13.65 25.47 9.85
C THR A 81 -14.22 25.39 11.25
N LEU A 82 -13.40 24.98 12.22
CA LEU A 82 -13.78 24.83 13.62
C LEU A 82 -12.71 25.42 14.56
N ASP A 83 -13.04 26.45 15.33
CA ASP A 83 -12.30 26.84 16.52
C ASP A 83 -12.55 25.85 17.67
N GLY A 84 -11.65 24.87 17.75
CA GLY A 84 -11.71 23.82 18.76
C GLY A 84 -11.67 24.31 20.22
N LYS A 85 -11.36 25.59 20.49
CA LYS A 85 -11.37 26.17 21.84
C LYS A 85 -12.75 26.65 22.27
N CYS A 86 -13.71 26.77 21.35
CA CYS A 86 -15.06 27.22 21.62
C CYS A 86 -15.97 26.04 22.05
N PRO A 87 -16.53 26.04 23.28
CA PRO A 87 -17.38 24.94 23.74
C PRO A 87 -18.63 24.68 22.89
N LYS A 88 -19.24 25.75 22.35
CA LYS A 88 -20.40 25.64 21.44
C LYS A 88 -20.05 24.93 20.14
N GLU A 89 -18.82 25.10 19.68
CA GLU A 89 -18.32 24.48 18.46
C GLU A 89 -17.96 23.01 18.68
N GLN A 90 -17.50 22.64 19.87
CA GLN A 90 -17.36 21.22 20.27
C GLN A 90 -18.73 20.51 20.33
N GLU A 91 -19.75 21.17 20.86
CA GLU A 91 -21.12 20.65 20.86
C GLU A 91 -21.66 20.48 19.42
N TRP A 92 -21.41 21.46 18.55
CA TRP A 92 -21.72 21.38 17.12
C TRP A 92 -21.04 20.19 16.46
N LEU A 93 -19.74 19.99 16.69
CA LEU A 93 -18.97 18.89 16.11
C LEU A 93 -19.55 17.54 16.54
N SER A 94 -19.94 17.41 17.81
CA SER A 94 -20.60 16.22 18.33
C SER A 94 -21.93 15.95 17.64
N ARG A 95 -22.77 16.98 17.48
CA ARG A 95 -24.04 16.87 16.74
C ARG A 95 -23.81 16.47 15.29
N LEU A 96 -22.83 17.09 14.61
CA LEU A 96 -22.49 16.78 13.23
C LEU A 96 -22.01 15.33 13.07
N ALA A 97 -21.11 14.88 13.94
CA ALA A 97 -20.59 13.52 13.94
C ALA A 97 -21.70 12.47 14.06
N LYS A 98 -22.72 12.73 14.91
CA LYS A 98 -23.90 11.87 15.04
C LYS A 98 -24.75 11.81 13.77
N THR A 99 -24.63 12.75 12.82
CA THR A 99 -25.33 12.66 11.53
C THR A 99 -24.60 11.79 10.50
N CYS A 100 -23.37 11.36 10.77
CA CYS A 100 -22.51 10.70 9.81
C CYS A 100 -22.64 9.17 9.88
N ASP A 101 -22.37 8.51 8.75
CA ASP A 101 -22.21 7.06 8.68
C ASP A 101 -20.85 6.62 9.22
N VAL A 102 -19.82 7.38 8.85
CA VAL A 102 -18.42 7.13 9.22
C VAL A 102 -17.78 8.40 9.74
N VAL A 103 -16.97 8.26 10.80
CA VAL A 103 -16.03 9.27 11.29
C VAL A 103 -14.62 8.74 11.07
N LEU A 104 -13.86 9.44 10.23
CA LEU A 104 -12.43 9.27 10.06
C LEU A 104 -11.74 10.26 11.01
N ASP A 105 -11.10 9.76 12.06
CA ASP A 105 -10.49 10.57 13.12
C ASP A 105 -8.99 10.36 13.17
N ALA A 106 -8.22 11.38 12.77
CA ALA A 106 -6.77 11.37 12.82
C ALA A 106 -6.21 12.43 13.79
N ARG A 107 -7.02 12.92 14.75
CA ARG A 107 -6.55 13.88 15.78
C ARG A 107 -5.36 13.33 16.56
N ALA A 108 -5.31 12.02 16.78
CA ALA A 108 -4.22 11.36 17.49
C ALA A 108 -2.85 11.50 16.80
N LEU A 109 -2.80 11.85 15.51
CA LEU A 109 -1.53 12.11 14.82
C LEU A 109 -0.86 13.41 15.28
N SER A 110 -1.63 14.40 15.76
CA SER A 110 -1.12 15.69 16.24
C SER A 110 -1.30 15.89 17.74
N GLU A 111 -2.38 15.38 18.32
CA GLU A 111 -2.78 15.61 19.72
C GLU A 111 -2.43 14.44 20.64
N GLY A 112 -2.00 13.31 20.06
CA GLY A 112 -1.67 12.08 20.80
C GLY A 112 -2.88 11.20 21.08
N ILE A 113 -2.62 9.98 21.58
CA ILE A 113 -3.62 8.90 21.68
C ILE A 113 -4.73 9.13 22.69
N GLU A 114 -4.60 10.10 23.60
CA GLU A 114 -5.62 10.38 24.63
C GLU A 114 -6.96 10.82 24.02
N VAL A 115 -6.95 11.41 22.82
CA VAL A 115 -8.17 11.80 22.10
C VAL A 115 -9.07 10.62 21.73
N LEU A 116 -8.55 9.39 21.70
CA LEU A 116 -9.34 8.19 21.45
C LEU A 116 -10.32 7.89 22.61
N LYS A 117 -10.05 8.41 23.82
CA LYS A 117 -10.94 8.26 24.99
C LYS A 117 -12.13 9.21 24.94
N CYS A 118 -12.07 10.24 24.10
CA CYS A 118 -13.10 11.26 23.91
C CYS A 118 -13.55 11.26 22.44
N PRO A 119 -14.42 10.32 22.02
CA PRO A 119 -14.96 10.30 20.67
C PRO A 119 -15.67 11.62 20.36
N VAL A 120 -15.52 12.11 19.12
CA VAL A 120 -16.13 13.39 18.71
C VAL A 120 -17.64 13.45 18.91
N TYR A 121 -18.34 12.32 18.79
CA TYR A 121 -19.78 12.20 19.00
C TYR A 121 -20.19 12.04 20.49
N GLY A 122 -19.26 12.11 21.44
CA GLY A 122 -19.51 12.06 22.88
C GLY A 122 -19.41 10.66 23.52
N GLU A 123 -19.46 10.62 24.86
CA GLU A 123 -19.20 9.43 25.70
C GLU A 123 -20.37 8.44 25.82
N SER A 124 -21.58 8.81 25.35
CA SER A 124 -22.78 7.99 25.49
C SER A 124 -22.77 6.82 24.50
N GLU A 125 -22.07 5.72 24.83
CA GLU A 125 -22.15 4.50 24.03
C GLU A 125 -23.52 3.81 24.12
N THR A 126 -24.36 4.13 25.11
CA THR A 126 -25.74 3.60 25.23
C THR A 126 -26.56 4.42 26.22
N THR A 127 -27.63 5.09 25.78
CA THR A 127 -28.96 5.17 26.48
C THR A 127 -30.00 6.06 25.78
N ASN A 128 -29.62 7.05 24.96
CA ASN A 128 -30.57 8.11 24.52
C ASN A 128 -31.13 7.99 23.09
N GLY A 129 -30.94 6.87 22.39
CA GLY A 129 -31.49 6.69 21.03
C GLY A 129 -30.80 7.52 19.94
N GLU A 130 -29.60 8.04 20.20
CA GLU A 130 -28.78 8.76 19.22
C GLU A 130 -27.90 7.80 18.40
N ASN A 131 -27.46 8.24 17.22
CA ASN A 131 -26.62 7.45 16.31
C ASN A 131 -25.18 7.33 16.81
N VAL A 132 -24.63 6.12 16.73
CA VAL A 132 -23.21 5.84 16.96
C VAL A 132 -22.54 5.59 15.59
N PRO A 133 -21.75 6.52 15.04
CA PRO A 133 -21.14 6.35 13.73
C PRO A 133 -20.03 5.28 13.75
N ILE A 134 -19.79 4.65 12.61
CA ILE A 134 -18.59 3.81 12.42
C ILE A 134 -17.39 4.73 12.60
N THR A 135 -16.41 4.35 13.42
CA THR A 135 -15.26 5.20 13.71
C THR A 135 -13.96 4.52 13.33
N VAL A 136 -13.13 5.21 12.55
CA VAL A 136 -11.79 4.75 12.17
C VAL A 136 -10.77 5.76 12.66
N TYR A 137 -9.95 5.35 13.63
CA TYR A 137 -8.89 6.15 14.20
C TYR A 137 -7.55 5.87 13.53
N LEU A 138 -6.86 6.92 13.11
CA LEU A 138 -5.48 6.87 12.64
C LEU A 138 -4.52 7.30 13.76
N THR A 139 -3.53 6.46 14.05
CA THR A 139 -2.49 6.71 15.04
C THR A 139 -1.12 6.40 14.45
N TRP A 140 -0.05 6.99 14.97
CA TRP A 140 1.30 6.62 14.55
C TRP A 140 1.65 5.18 14.97
N PHE A 141 1.50 4.87 16.26
CA PHE A 141 2.00 3.64 16.88
C PHE A 141 0.91 2.78 17.55
N GLY A 142 -0.36 3.12 17.36
CA GLY A 142 -1.49 2.47 18.04
C GLY A 142 -1.71 2.94 19.48
N GLU A 143 -2.74 2.40 20.14
CA GLU A 143 -3.19 2.81 21.48
C GLU A 143 -2.44 2.15 22.66
N SER A 144 -1.38 1.38 22.39
CA SER A 144 -0.60 0.62 23.37
C SER A 144 0.83 0.39 22.87
N GLY A 145 1.72 -0.06 23.78
CA GLY A 145 3.12 -0.29 23.49
C GLY A 145 4.05 0.86 23.88
N PRO A 146 5.36 0.58 24.03
CA PRO A 146 6.36 1.56 24.45
C PRO A 146 6.48 2.76 23.49
N TYR A 147 6.11 2.62 22.22
CA TYR A 147 6.16 3.72 21.24
C TYR A 147 4.83 4.47 21.09
N SER A 148 3.76 4.07 21.81
CA SER A 148 2.41 4.67 21.69
C SER A 148 2.35 6.18 21.92
N LYS A 149 3.33 6.73 22.65
CA LYS A 149 3.47 8.17 22.95
C LYS A 149 4.64 8.85 22.22
N PHE A 150 5.33 8.14 21.34
CA PHE A 150 6.41 8.73 20.55
C PHE A 150 5.83 9.76 19.56
N VAL A 151 6.61 10.81 19.32
CA VAL A 151 6.36 11.77 18.24
C VAL A 151 6.57 11.05 16.92
N GLY A 152 5.46 10.79 16.23
CA GLY A 152 5.46 10.08 14.96
C GLY A 152 5.52 11.02 13.76
N THR A 153 6.20 10.53 12.73
CA THR A 153 6.09 11.02 11.35
C THR A 153 6.10 9.80 10.43
N THR A 154 5.74 9.97 9.16
CA THR A 154 5.87 8.88 8.17
C THR A 154 7.31 8.40 8.07
N ALA A 155 8.28 9.31 8.09
CA ALA A 155 9.71 8.98 8.10
C ALA A 155 10.11 8.12 9.31
N VAL A 156 9.69 8.49 10.53
CA VAL A 156 9.93 7.71 11.75
C VAL A 156 9.29 6.33 11.66
N CYS A 157 8.03 6.25 11.21
CA CYS A 157 7.33 4.96 11.06
C CYS A 157 8.03 4.04 10.05
N ARG A 158 8.50 4.56 8.91
CA ARG A 158 9.24 3.77 7.91
C ARG A 158 10.57 3.27 8.46
N ALA A 159 11.31 4.12 9.17
CA ALA A 159 12.59 3.75 9.77
C ALA A 159 12.41 2.59 10.76
N LEU A 160 11.42 2.70 11.65
CA LEU A 160 11.11 1.69 12.66
C LEU A 160 10.44 0.42 12.07
N ALA A 161 9.81 0.52 10.90
CA ALA A 161 9.20 -0.62 10.21
C ALA A 161 10.21 -1.45 9.40
N GLY A 162 11.45 -0.99 9.22
CA GLY A 162 12.45 -1.68 8.39
C GLY A 162 12.45 -1.27 6.92
N ALA A 163 11.69 -0.25 6.54
CA ALA A 163 11.50 0.18 5.15
C ALA A 163 12.52 1.22 4.66
N VAL A 164 13.62 1.42 5.40
CA VAL A 164 14.65 2.43 5.08
C VAL A 164 16.03 1.78 4.97
N TYR A 165 16.39 0.89 5.90
CA TYR A 165 17.75 0.36 6.02
C TYR A 165 18.31 -0.22 4.72
N GLY A 166 17.53 -1.02 3.98
CA GLY A 166 18.00 -1.71 2.77
C GLY A 166 18.25 -0.80 1.57
N SER A 167 17.75 0.43 1.60
CA SER A 167 17.66 1.31 0.43
C SER A 167 18.88 2.21 0.29
N GLY A 168 19.40 2.34 -0.93
CA GLY A 168 20.51 3.26 -1.26
C GLY A 168 21.86 2.56 -1.46
N ALA A 169 22.92 3.35 -1.53
CA ALA A 169 24.29 2.85 -1.71
C ALA A 169 24.76 2.08 -0.47
N VAL A 170 25.79 1.23 -0.63
CA VAL A 170 26.44 0.54 0.49
C VAL A 170 27.02 1.56 1.47
N GLU A 171 27.74 2.54 0.93
CA GLU A 171 28.34 3.63 1.70
C GLU A 171 27.40 4.83 1.86
N GLY A 172 27.53 5.51 3.00
CA GLY A 172 26.73 6.70 3.32
C GLY A 172 25.32 6.37 3.85
N PRO A 173 24.49 7.39 4.03
CA PRO A 173 23.17 7.22 4.64
C PRO A 173 22.23 6.39 3.74
N PRO A 174 21.42 5.49 4.34
CA PRO A 174 20.27 4.91 3.68
C PRO A 174 19.39 5.97 3.04
N HIS A 175 18.77 5.62 1.92
CA HIS A 175 17.80 6.48 1.27
C HIS A 175 16.45 6.39 1.97
N LEU A 176 15.89 7.55 2.31
CA LEU A 176 14.56 7.75 2.88
C LEU A 176 13.64 8.38 1.82
N PRO A 177 12.76 7.59 1.16
CA PRO A 177 11.81 8.12 0.20
C PRO A 177 10.83 9.12 0.83
N HIS A 178 10.36 10.08 0.03
CA HIS A 178 9.48 11.16 0.46
C HIS A 178 8.11 10.70 1.02
N ASP A 179 7.42 11.61 1.69
CA ASP A 179 6.58 11.34 2.87
C ASP A 179 5.10 11.03 2.60
N VAL A 180 4.56 11.29 1.41
CA VAL A 180 3.13 11.09 1.11
C VAL A 180 2.74 9.62 0.99
N GLN A 181 3.68 8.76 0.57
CA GLN A 181 3.46 7.35 0.21
C GLN A 181 2.88 6.50 1.34
N THR A 182 3.51 6.52 2.52
CA THR A 182 3.02 5.81 3.71
C THR A 182 1.66 6.34 4.16
N GLY A 183 1.43 7.65 3.98
CA GLY A 183 0.13 8.26 4.21
C GLY A 183 -0.94 7.64 3.30
N ILE A 184 -0.68 7.51 2.00
CA ILE A 184 -1.64 6.92 1.07
C ILE A 184 -1.96 5.46 1.44
N VAL A 185 -0.96 4.64 1.78
CA VAL A 185 -1.19 3.26 2.26
C VAL A 185 -2.10 3.25 3.49
N ALA A 186 -1.82 4.11 4.47
CA ALA A 186 -2.65 4.25 5.66
C ALA A 186 -4.08 4.72 5.34
N GLY A 187 -4.24 5.59 4.35
CA GLY A 187 -5.55 6.05 3.85
C GLY A 187 -6.36 4.92 3.21
N ILE A 188 -5.72 4.05 2.42
CA ILE A 188 -6.35 2.85 1.86
C ILE A 188 -6.78 1.88 2.98
N GLY A 189 -5.95 1.71 4.01
CA GLY A 189 -6.27 0.90 5.18
C GLY A 189 -7.46 1.44 5.96
N ALA A 190 -7.54 2.76 6.17
CA ALA A 190 -8.67 3.41 6.83
C ALA A 190 -9.96 3.28 6.03
N PHE A 191 -9.90 3.50 4.71
CA PHE A 191 -11.02 3.27 3.80
C PHE A 191 -11.50 1.82 3.82
N SER A 192 -10.59 0.86 3.70
CA SER A 192 -10.90 -0.58 3.73
C SER A 192 -11.58 -0.98 5.04
N SER A 193 -11.10 -0.48 6.17
CA SER A 193 -11.70 -0.71 7.48
C SER A 193 -13.12 -0.15 7.54
N ALA A 194 -13.35 1.08 7.09
CA ALA A 194 -14.67 1.69 7.04
C ALA A 194 -15.65 0.96 6.10
N ILE A 195 -15.23 0.58 4.89
CA ILE A 195 -16.08 -0.18 3.95
C ILE A 195 -16.41 -1.56 4.51
N SER A 196 -15.47 -2.25 5.16
CA SER A 196 -15.76 -3.53 5.83
C SER A 196 -16.86 -3.37 6.89
N ALA A 197 -16.81 -2.31 7.70
CA ALA A 197 -17.82 -2.04 8.72
C ALA A 197 -19.17 -1.69 8.09
N LEU A 198 -19.19 -0.99 6.96
CA LEU A 198 -20.41 -0.69 6.22
C LEU A 198 -21.05 -1.94 5.61
N ILE A 199 -20.25 -2.90 5.12
CA ILE A 199 -20.76 -4.22 4.68
C ILE A 199 -21.37 -4.97 5.87
N GLY A 200 -20.73 -4.91 7.04
CA GLY A 200 -21.19 -5.54 8.27
C GLY A 200 -22.22 -4.74 9.07
N GLU A 201 -22.81 -3.66 8.52
CA GLU A 201 -23.58 -2.68 9.30
C GLU A 201 -24.83 -3.26 9.99
N SER A 202 -25.34 -4.38 9.48
CA SER A 202 -26.46 -5.11 10.12
C SER A 202 -26.13 -5.60 11.54
N ASP A 203 -24.85 -5.71 11.90
CA ASP A 203 -24.40 -6.07 13.24
C ASP A 203 -24.25 -4.85 14.17
N GLY A 204 -24.40 -3.64 13.63
CA GLY A 204 -24.16 -2.38 14.32
C GLY A 204 -22.89 -1.66 13.86
N SER A 205 -22.61 -0.54 14.53
CA SER A 205 -21.46 0.33 14.30
C SER A 205 -20.17 -0.23 14.91
N ARG A 206 -19.04 -0.02 14.24
CA ARG A 206 -17.71 -0.51 14.65
C ARG A 206 -16.74 0.61 14.94
N ARG A 207 -15.76 0.31 15.79
CA ARG A 207 -14.57 1.14 16.04
C ARG A 207 -13.36 0.39 15.51
N TYR A 208 -12.50 1.07 14.76
CA TYR A 208 -11.18 0.55 14.39
C TYR A 208 -10.09 1.54 14.79
N VAL A 209 -8.99 1.05 15.35
CA VAL A 209 -7.74 1.79 15.56
C VAL A 209 -6.67 1.20 14.67
N LEU A 210 -6.04 2.06 13.88
CA LEU A 210 -5.00 1.69 12.92
C LEU A 210 -3.67 2.33 13.33
N SER A 211 -2.59 1.55 13.25
CA SER A 211 -1.22 2.05 13.42
C SER A 211 -0.55 2.23 12.07
N ILE A 212 -0.10 3.46 11.79
CA ILE A 212 0.69 3.77 10.59
C ILE A 212 2.01 2.99 10.59
N HIS A 213 2.61 2.74 11.75
CA HIS A 213 3.80 1.90 11.89
C HIS A 213 3.55 0.43 11.51
N GLU A 214 2.46 -0.20 11.98
CA GLU A 214 2.06 -1.55 11.57
C GLU A 214 1.77 -1.61 10.05
N MET A 215 1.09 -0.60 9.49
CA MET A 215 0.83 -0.53 8.05
C MET A 215 2.10 -0.29 7.23
N ALA A 216 3.06 0.49 7.74
CA ALA A 216 4.36 0.69 7.11
C ALA A 216 5.18 -0.61 7.06
N PHE A 217 4.99 -1.53 8.01
CA PHE A 217 5.62 -2.86 7.96
C PHE A 217 5.07 -3.73 6.83
N SER A 218 3.80 -3.55 6.45
CA SER A 218 3.15 -4.38 5.40
C SER A 218 3.88 -4.35 4.05
N VAL A 219 4.62 -3.29 3.75
CA VAL A 219 5.36 -3.13 2.48
C VAL A 219 6.71 -3.84 2.47
N VAL A 220 7.14 -4.36 3.64
CA VAL A 220 8.39 -5.14 3.81
C VAL A 220 8.14 -6.53 4.41
N GLU A 221 6.89 -7.01 4.39
CA GLU A 221 6.53 -8.33 4.91
C GLU A 221 7.21 -9.48 4.15
N MET A 222 7.52 -9.29 2.87
CA MET A 222 8.29 -10.26 2.09
C MET A 222 9.68 -10.46 2.68
N GLU A 223 10.37 -9.38 3.01
CA GLU A 223 11.71 -9.38 3.58
C GLU A 223 11.71 -10.01 4.97
N ALA A 224 10.67 -9.79 5.77
CA ALA A 224 10.45 -10.46 7.05
C ALA A 224 10.35 -11.98 6.91
N GLY A 225 9.60 -12.48 5.92
CA GLY A 225 9.57 -13.92 5.62
C GLY A 225 10.93 -14.45 5.15
N MET A 226 11.69 -13.66 4.38
CA MET A 226 13.05 -14.02 3.97
C MET A 226 14.03 -14.12 5.15
N VAL A 227 13.90 -13.25 6.16
CA VAL A 227 14.74 -13.34 7.37
C VAL A 227 14.48 -14.66 8.10
N GLN A 228 13.21 -15.04 8.26
CA GLN A 228 12.83 -16.27 8.95
C GLN A 228 13.38 -17.52 8.26
N ASP A 229 13.43 -17.51 6.93
CA ASP A 229 14.00 -18.61 6.12
C ASP A 229 15.54 -18.53 5.98
N GLY A 230 16.20 -17.53 6.56
CA GLY A 230 17.65 -17.32 6.39
C GLY A 230 18.07 -16.88 4.98
N ARG A 231 17.13 -16.35 4.18
CA ARG A 231 17.32 -15.93 2.78
C ARG A 231 17.63 -14.44 2.61
N HIS A 232 17.44 -13.63 3.66
CA HIS A 232 17.67 -12.17 3.59
C HIS A 232 19.15 -11.81 3.86
N PRO A 233 19.78 -10.93 3.06
CA PRO A 233 21.15 -10.49 3.32
C PRO A 233 21.23 -9.64 4.59
N LYS A 234 22.30 -9.75 5.36
CA LYS A 234 22.52 -8.94 6.57
C LYS A 234 23.35 -7.67 6.30
N ALA A 235 23.10 -7.03 5.16
CA ALA A 235 23.76 -5.79 4.73
C ALA A 235 22.97 -5.10 3.61
N ARG A 236 23.21 -3.80 3.39
CA ARG A 236 22.77 -3.12 2.15
C ARG A 236 23.53 -3.68 0.94
N LEU A 237 22.80 -3.91 -0.15
CA LEU A 237 23.36 -4.46 -1.40
C LEU A 237 23.78 -3.38 -2.41
N GLY A 238 23.42 -2.12 -2.18
CA GLY A 238 23.68 -1.02 -3.09
C GLY A 238 22.47 -0.63 -3.95
N VAL A 239 22.67 0.42 -4.75
CA VAL A 239 21.60 1.02 -5.57
C VAL A 239 21.13 0.03 -6.62
N ASN A 240 19.80 -0.13 -6.74
CA ASN A 240 19.16 -1.01 -7.73
C ASN A 240 19.64 -2.47 -7.67
N ARG A 241 19.99 -2.97 -6.48
CA ARG A 241 20.29 -4.38 -6.23
C ARG A 241 19.23 -5.02 -5.33
N PHE A 242 18.51 -6.00 -5.87
CA PHE A 242 17.40 -6.65 -5.20
C PHE A 242 17.74 -8.09 -4.78
N CYS A 243 17.78 -8.36 -3.48
CA CYS A 243 18.41 -9.57 -2.93
C CYS A 243 17.91 -10.92 -3.47
N THR A 244 16.70 -11.00 -4.03
CA THR A 244 16.14 -12.26 -4.54
C THR A 244 16.65 -12.63 -5.94
N THR A 245 17.09 -11.66 -6.73
CA THR A 245 17.52 -11.90 -8.11
C THR A 245 18.36 -10.77 -8.71
N TYR A 246 19.18 -11.10 -9.69
CA TYR A 246 19.90 -10.13 -10.52
C TYR A 246 19.87 -10.56 -12.00
N PRO A 247 19.81 -9.64 -12.98
CA PRO A 247 19.52 -8.22 -12.84
C PRO A 247 18.07 -7.98 -12.38
N GLY A 248 17.91 -7.00 -11.49
CA GLY A 248 16.63 -6.54 -10.93
C GLY A 248 16.73 -5.06 -10.56
N GLY A 249 16.79 -4.20 -11.58
CA GLY A 249 17.21 -2.81 -11.41
C GLY A 249 16.87 -1.89 -12.58
N ILE A 250 17.39 -0.67 -12.54
CA ILE A 250 17.16 0.39 -13.54
C ILE A 250 18.47 0.73 -14.22
N TYR A 251 18.46 0.73 -15.55
CA TYR A 251 19.64 0.88 -16.39
C TYR A 251 19.47 2.05 -17.35
N LYS A 252 20.54 2.81 -17.52
CA LYS A 252 20.61 3.88 -18.52
C LYS A 252 20.67 3.24 -19.90
N THR A 253 19.95 3.80 -20.86
CA THR A 253 19.99 3.36 -22.25
C THR A 253 20.55 4.49 -23.14
N LYS A 254 20.52 4.32 -24.47
CA LYS A 254 20.89 5.39 -25.41
C LYS A 254 20.10 6.68 -25.13
N GLU A 255 18.82 6.51 -24.82
CA GLU A 255 17.88 7.57 -24.50
C GLU A 255 16.84 7.03 -23.51
N GLY A 256 16.73 7.68 -22.36
CA GLY A 256 15.86 7.27 -21.26
C GLY A 256 16.46 6.17 -20.37
N TRP A 257 15.57 5.50 -19.64
CA TRP A 257 15.91 4.49 -18.65
C TRP A 257 14.99 3.27 -18.81
N ILE A 258 15.57 2.07 -18.73
CA ILE A 258 14.84 0.81 -18.78
C ILE A 258 14.91 0.10 -17.42
N GLY A 259 13.76 -0.34 -16.94
CA GLY A 259 13.63 -1.24 -15.80
C GLY A 259 13.63 -2.69 -16.27
N ILE A 260 14.44 -3.55 -15.65
CA ILE A 260 14.64 -4.96 -16.04
C ILE A 260 14.56 -5.84 -14.80
N PHE A 261 13.90 -7.00 -14.92
CA PHE A 261 13.77 -7.95 -13.82
C PHE A 261 13.80 -9.41 -14.29
N ALA A 262 14.94 -10.07 -14.11
CA ALA A 262 15.16 -11.46 -14.51
C ALA A 262 15.05 -12.42 -13.32
N HIS A 263 13.86 -12.95 -13.04
CA HIS A 263 13.63 -13.82 -11.88
C HIS A 263 13.88 -15.31 -12.18
N THR A 264 13.43 -15.79 -13.34
CA THR A 264 13.48 -17.22 -13.73
C THR A 264 14.60 -17.52 -14.72
N GLY A 265 15.02 -18.78 -14.83
CA GLY A 265 16.00 -19.23 -15.82
C GLY A 265 15.61 -18.91 -17.28
N PRO A 266 14.35 -19.13 -17.71
CA PRO A 266 13.90 -18.72 -19.04
C PRO A 266 13.98 -17.21 -19.28
N GLN A 267 13.69 -16.39 -18.26
CA GLN A 267 13.83 -14.93 -18.37
C GLN A 267 15.31 -14.52 -18.51
N TRP A 268 16.21 -15.14 -17.73
CA TRP A 268 17.66 -14.92 -17.87
C TRP A 268 18.15 -15.28 -19.27
N THR A 269 17.73 -16.43 -19.78
CA THR A 269 18.07 -16.90 -21.14
C THR A 269 17.59 -15.94 -22.21
N ALA A 270 16.35 -15.45 -22.08
CA ALA A 270 15.77 -14.47 -22.99
C ALA A 270 16.56 -13.15 -22.98
N LEU A 271 16.95 -12.66 -21.80
CA LEU A 271 17.76 -11.45 -21.68
C LEU A 271 19.13 -11.62 -22.33
N CYS A 272 19.86 -12.68 -21.97
CA CYS A 272 21.18 -13.00 -22.56
C CYS A 272 21.14 -13.02 -24.08
N SER A 273 20.11 -13.66 -24.65
CA SER A 273 19.89 -13.71 -26.10
C SER A 273 19.65 -12.33 -26.70
N ALA A 274 18.81 -11.50 -26.06
CA ALA A 274 18.49 -10.15 -26.53
C ALA A 274 19.69 -9.19 -26.48
N VAL A 275 20.54 -9.31 -25.45
CA VAL A 275 21.72 -8.44 -25.29
C VAL A 275 22.96 -8.94 -26.06
N GLY A 276 22.85 -10.07 -26.78
CA GLY A 276 23.90 -10.58 -27.65
C GLY A 276 24.95 -11.48 -26.98
N TYR A 277 24.64 -12.04 -25.80
CA TYR A 277 25.52 -12.94 -25.04
C TYR A 277 24.83 -14.28 -24.68
N PRO A 278 24.32 -15.04 -25.66
CA PRO A 278 23.57 -16.28 -25.39
C PRO A 278 24.37 -17.34 -24.60
N GLU A 279 25.70 -17.32 -24.68
CA GLU A 279 26.60 -18.20 -23.92
C GLU A 279 26.46 -18.03 -22.40
N HIS A 280 26.12 -16.84 -21.91
CA HIS A 280 25.93 -16.58 -20.48
C HIS A 280 24.67 -17.24 -19.91
N ALA A 281 23.74 -17.69 -20.76
CA ALA A 281 22.55 -18.41 -20.32
C ALA A 281 22.87 -19.77 -19.68
N GLN A 282 24.00 -20.39 -20.06
CA GLN A 282 24.43 -21.71 -19.59
C GLN A 282 25.62 -21.64 -18.62
N ASP A 283 26.08 -20.43 -18.28
CA ASP A 283 27.20 -20.25 -17.35
C ASP A 283 26.79 -20.67 -15.92
N PRO A 284 27.51 -21.60 -15.27
CA PRO A 284 27.21 -22.03 -13.91
C PRO A 284 27.20 -20.88 -12.88
N ARG A 285 27.96 -19.80 -13.13
CA ARG A 285 27.97 -18.59 -12.28
C ARG A 285 26.64 -17.83 -12.33
N PHE A 286 25.81 -18.05 -13.34
CA PHE A 286 24.57 -17.27 -13.57
C PHE A 286 23.28 -18.11 -13.49
N ILE A 287 23.38 -19.32 -12.94
CA ILE A 287 22.33 -20.35 -13.01
C ILE A 287 21.01 -19.96 -12.32
N ASN A 288 21.04 -19.14 -11.26
CA ASN A 288 19.84 -18.65 -10.56
C ASN A 288 20.03 -17.25 -9.97
N GLY A 289 18.93 -16.64 -9.53
CA GLY A 289 18.90 -15.25 -9.03
C GLY A 289 19.88 -14.96 -7.89
N PRO A 290 19.87 -15.73 -6.79
CA PRO A 290 20.81 -15.53 -5.68
C PRO A 290 22.29 -15.66 -6.07
N ILE A 291 22.64 -16.60 -6.95
CA ILE A 291 24.03 -16.74 -7.43
C ILE A 291 24.39 -15.58 -8.36
N ARG A 292 23.49 -15.18 -9.27
CA ARG A 292 23.68 -13.98 -10.12
C ARG A 292 23.96 -12.72 -9.30
N MET A 293 23.35 -12.57 -8.12
CA MET A 293 23.63 -11.44 -7.23
C MET A 293 25.08 -11.42 -6.73
N GLN A 294 25.70 -12.58 -6.51
CA GLN A 294 27.11 -12.68 -6.08
C GLN A 294 28.08 -12.25 -7.20
N HIS A 295 27.64 -12.34 -8.45
CA HIS A 295 28.38 -11.96 -9.65
C HIS A 295 27.77 -10.76 -10.37
N ALA A 296 27.08 -9.88 -9.63
CA ALA A 296 26.33 -8.77 -10.22
C ALA A 296 27.23 -7.80 -11.01
N ASP A 297 28.46 -7.55 -10.55
CA ASP A 297 29.41 -6.68 -11.24
C ASP A 297 29.84 -7.29 -12.59
N GLU A 298 30.09 -8.61 -12.65
CA GLU A 298 30.43 -9.32 -13.89
C GLU A 298 29.26 -9.31 -14.90
N ILE A 299 28.02 -9.28 -14.39
CA ILE A 299 26.83 -9.15 -15.24
C ILE A 299 26.72 -7.72 -15.79
N ASP A 300 27.01 -6.71 -14.97
CA ASP A 300 26.96 -5.31 -15.37
C ASP A 300 27.99 -4.99 -16.49
N ASP A 301 29.16 -5.63 -16.45
CA ASP A 301 30.24 -5.43 -17.42
C ASP A 301 29.81 -5.67 -18.89
N PHE A 302 28.90 -6.63 -19.13
CA PHE A 302 28.37 -6.88 -20.47
C PHE A 302 26.96 -6.31 -20.68
N LEU A 303 26.15 -6.24 -19.63
CA LEU A 303 24.77 -5.78 -19.71
C LEU A 303 24.68 -4.28 -19.97
N ILE A 304 25.45 -3.46 -19.23
CA ILE A 304 25.38 -1.99 -19.34
C ILE A 304 25.78 -1.51 -20.74
N PRO A 305 26.92 -1.93 -21.32
CA PRO A 305 27.28 -1.52 -22.68
C PRO A 305 26.23 -1.93 -23.71
N ALA A 306 25.64 -3.12 -23.58
CA ALA A 306 24.60 -3.58 -24.48
C ALA A 306 23.37 -2.67 -24.40
N LEU A 307 22.88 -2.35 -23.20
CA LEU A 307 21.69 -1.52 -23.01
C LEU A 307 21.86 -0.08 -23.53
N LEU A 308 23.08 0.44 -23.62
CA LEU A 308 23.37 1.76 -24.20
C LEU A 308 23.21 1.82 -25.73
N THR A 309 23.02 0.69 -26.42
CA THR A 309 22.95 0.66 -27.89
C THR A 309 21.59 1.08 -28.47
N LYS A 310 20.51 0.95 -27.69
CA LYS A 310 19.13 1.26 -28.09
C LYS A 310 18.47 2.18 -27.08
N THR A 311 17.40 2.86 -27.47
CA THR A 311 16.55 3.67 -26.57
C THR A 311 15.78 2.77 -25.60
N ALA A 312 15.25 3.35 -24.51
CA ALA A 312 14.41 2.59 -23.57
C ALA A 312 13.16 2.00 -24.24
N LYS A 313 12.57 2.73 -25.21
CA LYS A 313 11.41 2.27 -25.96
C LYS A 313 11.74 1.06 -26.85
N GLU A 314 12.84 1.13 -27.61
CA GLU A 314 13.28 0.01 -28.46
C GLU A 314 13.56 -1.24 -27.62
N TRP A 315 14.23 -1.10 -26.47
CA TRP A 315 14.44 -2.22 -25.54
C TRP A 315 13.14 -2.78 -24.98
N PHE A 316 12.22 -1.92 -24.58
CA PHE A 316 10.92 -2.33 -24.08
C PHE A 316 10.14 -3.14 -25.13
N GLU A 317 10.10 -2.69 -26.39
CA GLU A 317 9.44 -3.41 -27.49
C GLU A 317 10.09 -4.77 -27.76
N GLU A 318 11.42 -4.85 -27.76
CA GLU A 318 12.17 -6.08 -28.01
C GLU A 318 11.99 -7.12 -26.89
N LEU A 319 12.18 -6.70 -25.65
CA LEU A 319 12.05 -7.57 -24.48
C LEU A 319 10.59 -8.00 -24.26
N SER A 320 9.61 -7.15 -24.59
CA SER A 320 8.19 -7.51 -24.57
C SER A 320 7.87 -8.66 -25.53
N LYS A 321 8.45 -8.67 -26.75
CA LYS A 321 8.30 -9.79 -27.70
C LYS A 321 8.83 -11.10 -27.13
N ALA A 322 9.91 -11.03 -26.34
CA ALA A 322 10.47 -12.18 -25.64
C ALA A 322 9.71 -12.57 -24.36
N LYS A 323 8.60 -11.88 -24.04
CA LYS A 323 7.85 -12.01 -22.77
C LYS A 323 8.74 -11.86 -21.54
N PHE A 324 9.76 -10.99 -21.64
CA PHE A 324 10.67 -10.65 -20.57
C PHE A 324 10.10 -9.48 -19.75
N PRO A 325 10.17 -9.51 -18.39
CA PRO A 325 9.71 -8.41 -17.55
C PRO A 325 10.64 -7.19 -17.65
N ALA A 326 10.26 -6.26 -18.52
CA ALA A 326 10.92 -4.96 -18.68
C ALA A 326 9.88 -3.86 -18.89
N VAL A 327 10.22 -2.64 -18.47
CA VAL A 327 9.37 -1.45 -18.61
C VAL A 327 10.22 -0.21 -18.85
N VAL A 328 9.67 0.77 -19.56
CA VAL A 328 10.25 2.12 -19.59
C VAL A 328 10.10 2.75 -18.19
N VAL A 329 11.11 3.51 -17.74
CA VAL A 329 11.05 4.29 -16.49
C VAL A 329 10.81 5.76 -16.85
N PRO A 330 9.54 6.21 -16.92
CA PRO A 330 9.20 7.53 -17.44
C PRO A 330 9.49 8.63 -16.42
N THR A 331 9.96 9.77 -16.91
CA THR A 331 9.85 11.05 -16.19
C THR A 331 8.37 11.42 -16.00
N MET A 332 8.05 12.37 -15.11
CA MET A 332 6.65 12.79 -14.94
C MET A 332 6.04 13.42 -16.20
N ASP A 333 6.85 14.11 -17.02
CA ASP A 333 6.39 14.66 -18.30
C ASP A 333 6.01 13.55 -19.29
N GLU A 334 6.90 12.57 -19.47
CA GLU A 334 6.64 11.41 -20.32
C GLU A 334 5.44 10.59 -19.80
N LEU A 335 5.36 10.36 -18.48
CA LEU A 335 4.29 9.60 -17.84
C LEU A 335 2.92 10.24 -18.09
N LEU A 336 2.82 11.56 -17.93
CA LEU A 336 1.61 12.30 -18.25
C LEU A 336 1.23 12.14 -19.71
N GLN A 337 2.16 11.94 -20.65
CA GLN A 337 1.87 11.81 -22.07
C GLN A 337 1.60 10.36 -22.53
N GLN A 338 1.78 9.35 -21.66
CA GLN A 338 1.62 7.94 -22.03
C GLN A 338 0.16 7.58 -22.34
N GLN A 339 -0.09 7.17 -23.59
CA GLN A 339 -1.43 6.89 -24.08
C GLN A 339 -2.12 5.74 -23.33
N VAL A 340 -1.37 4.70 -22.92
CA VAL A 340 -1.91 3.56 -22.17
C VAL A 340 -2.59 3.95 -20.86
N HIS A 341 -2.12 5.02 -20.22
CA HIS A 341 -2.71 5.57 -18.99
C HIS A 341 -3.81 6.60 -19.30
N ARG A 342 -3.62 7.42 -20.34
CA ARG A 342 -4.64 8.40 -20.77
C ARG A 342 -5.92 7.74 -21.28
N ASP A 343 -5.83 6.69 -22.08
CA ASP A 343 -7.00 5.93 -22.58
C ASP A 343 -7.83 5.31 -21.46
N ARG A 344 -7.18 5.03 -20.32
CA ARG A 344 -7.80 4.48 -19.12
C ARG A 344 -8.28 5.56 -18.15
N GLY A 345 -8.10 6.84 -18.48
CA GLY A 345 -8.53 7.97 -17.65
C GLY A 345 -7.72 8.15 -16.36
N ALA A 346 -6.45 7.71 -16.34
CA ALA A 346 -5.62 7.75 -15.13
C ALA A 346 -5.33 9.18 -14.62
N PHE A 347 -5.34 10.16 -15.54
CA PHE A 347 -5.14 11.58 -15.25
C PHE A 347 -6.42 12.35 -15.45
N VAL A 348 -6.77 13.20 -14.48
CA VAL A 348 -8.05 13.90 -14.40
C VAL A 348 -7.87 15.37 -14.02
N PRO A 349 -8.74 16.28 -14.49
CA PRO A 349 -8.66 17.68 -14.12
C PRO A 349 -9.05 17.88 -12.65
N VAL A 350 -8.20 18.58 -11.91
CA VAL A 350 -8.47 19.06 -10.55
C VAL A 350 -8.58 20.58 -10.59
N LYS A 351 -9.63 21.12 -9.98
CA LYS A 351 -9.90 22.56 -9.89
C LYS A 351 -9.78 23.03 -8.44
N SER A 352 -9.16 24.19 -8.23
CA SER A 352 -9.10 24.87 -6.93
C SER A 352 -9.11 26.38 -7.16
N GLY A 353 -10.14 27.06 -6.66
CA GLY A 353 -10.39 28.46 -7.00
C GLY A 353 -10.53 28.64 -8.52
N THR A 354 -9.71 29.52 -9.10
CA THR A 354 -9.65 29.77 -10.55
C THR A 354 -8.62 28.91 -11.28
N SER A 355 -7.80 28.13 -10.56
CA SER A 355 -6.75 27.30 -11.12
C SER A 355 -7.25 25.90 -11.51
N GLN A 356 -6.66 25.31 -12.54
CA GLN A 356 -6.88 23.93 -12.97
C GLN A 356 -5.54 23.28 -13.35
N PHE A 357 -5.36 22.02 -12.95
CA PHE A 357 -4.19 21.19 -13.27
C PHE A 357 -4.60 19.71 -13.41
N GLU A 358 -3.72 18.86 -13.93
CA GLU A 358 -3.91 17.41 -14.00
C GLU A 358 -3.49 16.75 -12.68
N GLY A 359 -4.36 15.92 -12.12
CA GLY A 359 -4.08 15.05 -10.98
C GLY A 359 -4.35 13.58 -11.31
N VAL A 360 -4.16 12.71 -10.32
CA VAL A 360 -4.33 11.25 -10.48
C VAL A 360 -5.72 10.82 -10.01
N ILE A 361 -6.40 9.98 -10.78
CA ILE A 361 -7.67 9.39 -10.35
C ILE A 361 -7.46 8.32 -9.28
N VAL A 362 -8.47 8.03 -8.46
CA VAL A 362 -8.45 6.82 -7.63
C VAL A 362 -8.46 5.59 -8.56
N PRO A 363 -7.49 4.66 -8.46
CA PRO A 363 -7.28 3.61 -9.47
C PRO A 363 -8.23 2.42 -9.31
N PHE A 364 -9.52 2.68 -9.08
CA PHE A 364 -10.57 1.69 -8.81
C PHE A 364 -11.62 1.70 -9.94
N PRO A 365 -11.36 1.06 -11.10
CA PRO A 365 -12.23 1.15 -12.27
C PRO A 365 -13.47 0.26 -12.12
N LEU A 366 -14.47 0.75 -11.36
CA LEU A 366 -15.72 0.03 -11.07
C LEU A 366 -16.80 0.19 -12.16
N GLY A 367 -16.49 0.82 -13.30
CA GLY A 367 -17.45 1.07 -14.38
C GLY A 367 -18.46 2.15 -14.02
N ASP A 368 -19.75 1.81 -14.06
CA ASP A 368 -20.87 2.71 -13.75
C ASP A 368 -20.85 3.28 -12.32
N ALA A 369 -20.28 2.51 -11.38
CA ALA A 369 -20.06 2.92 -10.00
C ALA A 369 -18.61 3.39 -9.76
N GLY A 370 -17.89 3.76 -10.82
CA GLY A 370 -16.50 4.23 -10.78
C GLY A 370 -16.33 5.60 -10.09
N PRO A 371 -15.08 6.02 -9.87
CA PRO A 371 -14.77 7.31 -9.31
C PRO A 371 -15.09 8.44 -10.30
N LEU A 372 -15.39 9.62 -9.77
CA LEU A 372 -15.56 10.84 -10.53
C LEU A 372 -14.26 11.20 -11.29
N PRO A 373 -14.33 11.52 -12.60
CA PRO A 373 -13.17 11.84 -13.42
C PRO A 373 -12.72 13.29 -13.20
N GLY A 374 -12.26 13.58 -11.99
CA GLY A 374 -11.83 14.91 -11.56
C GLY A 374 -12.82 15.58 -10.60
N GLY A 375 -12.66 16.88 -10.39
CA GLY A 375 -13.54 17.61 -9.50
C GLY A 375 -13.00 18.95 -9.02
N VAL A 376 -13.69 19.50 -8.02
CA VAL A 376 -13.35 20.77 -7.38
C VAL A 376 -12.94 20.53 -5.94
N ALA A 377 -11.79 21.06 -5.54
CA ALA A 377 -11.38 21.12 -4.15
C ALA A 377 -12.04 22.34 -3.48
N PRO A 378 -12.68 22.18 -2.30
CA PRO A 378 -13.29 23.29 -1.60
C PRO A 378 -12.24 24.25 -1.03
N LEU A 379 -12.53 25.56 -1.07
CA LEU A 379 -11.78 26.54 -0.30
C LEU A 379 -12.03 26.34 1.21
N LYS A 380 -11.10 26.84 2.03
CA LYS A 380 -11.22 26.82 3.50
C LYS A 380 -12.54 27.51 3.93
N GLY A 381 -13.35 26.83 4.73
CA GLY A 381 -14.63 27.32 5.25
C GLY A 381 -15.74 27.50 4.22
N ALA A 382 -15.58 26.99 2.99
CA ALA A 382 -16.54 27.19 1.89
C ALA A 382 -17.97 26.71 2.21
N ASP A 383 -18.13 25.78 3.14
CA ASP A 383 -19.42 25.21 3.53
C ASP A 383 -19.88 25.59 4.95
N ASN A 384 -19.20 26.52 5.63
CA ASN A 384 -19.53 26.96 7.00
C ASN A 384 -21.00 27.33 7.15
N GLN A 385 -21.53 28.16 6.24
CA GLN A 385 -22.91 28.67 6.32
C GLN A 385 -23.96 27.54 6.32
N PHE A 386 -23.74 26.46 5.57
CA PHE A 386 -24.70 25.36 5.48
C PHE A 386 -24.62 24.44 6.70
N TYR A 387 -23.41 24.02 7.10
CA TYR A 387 -23.25 23.02 8.16
C TYR A 387 -23.51 23.54 9.57
N HIS A 388 -23.67 24.86 9.75
CA HIS A 388 -24.13 25.47 11.00
C HIS A 388 -25.65 25.63 11.10
N THR A 389 -26.42 25.08 10.15
CA THR A 389 -27.90 25.09 10.19
C THR A 389 -28.47 23.84 10.87
N ASP A 390 -29.67 23.96 11.46
CA ASP A 390 -30.38 22.80 12.01
C ASP A 390 -30.75 21.77 10.95
N GLU A 391 -30.94 22.19 9.69
CA GLU A 391 -31.19 21.27 8.58
C GLU A 391 -29.99 20.35 8.34
N ALA A 392 -28.78 20.91 8.30
CA ALA A 392 -27.57 20.13 8.09
C ALA A 392 -27.29 19.16 9.25
N LEU A 393 -27.71 19.54 10.46
CA LEU A 393 -27.57 18.76 11.70
C LEU A 393 -28.75 17.83 11.99
N ALA A 394 -29.74 17.75 11.08
CA ALA A 394 -30.86 16.85 11.23
C ALA A 394 -30.38 15.39 11.25
N SER A 395 -30.91 14.61 12.20
CA SER A 395 -30.64 13.17 12.28
C SER A 395 -31.10 12.48 11.00
N ARG A 396 -30.26 11.58 10.49
CA ARG A 396 -30.47 10.92 9.19
C ARG A 396 -30.17 9.42 9.21
N VAL A 397 -29.40 8.98 10.19
CA VAL A 397 -29.05 7.57 10.36
C VAL A 397 -29.11 7.24 11.83
N HIS A 398 -29.42 5.99 12.15
CA HIS A 398 -29.44 5.50 13.53
C HIS A 398 -28.80 4.12 13.58
N ARG A 399 -27.63 4.04 14.24
CA ARG A 399 -26.90 2.81 14.52
C ARG A 399 -26.58 2.70 16.00
N ILE A 400 -26.56 1.46 16.48
CA ILE A 400 -26.05 1.09 17.81
C ILE A 400 -24.69 0.41 17.67
N ARG A 401 -23.88 0.37 18.72
CA ARG A 401 -22.57 -0.29 18.70
C ARG A 401 -22.72 -1.81 18.46
N ALA A 402 -21.91 -2.36 17.56
CA ALA A 402 -21.82 -3.78 17.30
C ALA A 402 -21.12 -4.52 18.43
N LYS A 403 -21.42 -5.82 18.58
CA LYS A 403 -20.66 -6.68 19.46
C LYS A 403 -19.27 -6.95 18.86
N VAL A 404 -18.23 -6.70 19.66
CA VAL A 404 -16.84 -7.02 19.30
C VAL A 404 -16.69 -8.52 18.99
N GLY A 405 -15.89 -8.84 17.97
CA GLY A 405 -15.53 -10.20 17.61
C GLY A 405 -16.45 -10.89 16.58
N VAL A 406 -17.54 -10.25 16.18
CA VAL A 406 -18.31 -10.70 15.00
C VAL A 406 -17.61 -10.17 13.76
N ALA A 407 -17.06 -11.01 12.89
CA ALA A 407 -16.34 -10.52 11.71
C ALA A 407 -17.30 -9.92 10.65
N PRO A 408 -16.96 -8.75 10.06
CA PRO A 408 -17.85 -8.05 9.12
C PRO A 408 -18.08 -8.82 7.81
N LEU A 409 -17.11 -9.62 7.36
CA LEU A 409 -17.19 -10.37 6.09
C LEU A 409 -17.55 -11.85 6.28
N ARG A 410 -18.02 -12.30 7.46
CA ARG A 410 -18.31 -13.72 7.75
C ARG A 410 -19.29 -14.45 6.82
N LYS A 411 -19.99 -13.72 5.96
CA LYS A 411 -20.96 -14.25 4.97
C LYS A 411 -20.46 -14.12 3.53
N ILE A 412 -19.23 -13.68 3.33
CA ILE A 412 -18.63 -13.46 2.02
C ILE A 412 -17.74 -14.66 1.69
N ARG A 413 -17.92 -15.22 0.49
CA ARG A 413 -17.04 -16.25 -0.07
C ARG A 413 -16.18 -15.68 -1.21
N VAL A 414 -14.87 -15.90 -1.11
CA VAL A 414 -13.86 -15.47 -2.09
C VAL A 414 -13.23 -16.69 -2.73
N ILE A 415 -13.17 -16.70 -4.06
CA ILE A 415 -12.31 -17.62 -4.81
C ILE A 415 -11.02 -16.88 -5.15
N ASP A 416 -9.91 -17.33 -4.56
CA ASP A 416 -8.59 -16.74 -4.71
C ASP A 416 -7.79 -17.56 -5.74
N LEU A 417 -7.66 -17.01 -6.96
CA LEU A 417 -6.85 -17.56 -8.05
C LEU A 417 -5.48 -16.89 -8.14
N THR A 418 -5.05 -16.19 -7.10
CA THR A 418 -3.87 -15.33 -7.15
C THR A 418 -2.59 -16.06 -6.78
N MET A 419 -1.45 -15.51 -7.20
CA MET A 419 -0.11 -16.00 -6.87
C MET A 419 0.83 -14.85 -6.48
N GLY A 420 1.89 -15.15 -5.72
CA GLY A 420 2.90 -14.16 -5.34
C GLY A 420 2.49 -13.28 -4.18
N TRP A 421 2.49 -11.95 -4.37
CA TRP A 421 2.25 -10.99 -3.29
C TRP A 421 0.98 -10.16 -3.47
N ALA A 422 0.86 -9.39 -4.56
CA ALA A 422 -0.22 -8.41 -4.73
C ALA A 422 -1.62 -9.03 -4.58
N GLY A 423 -1.94 -10.03 -5.40
CA GLY A 423 -3.22 -10.72 -5.34
C GLY A 423 -3.44 -11.46 -4.01
N PRO A 424 -2.45 -12.23 -3.49
CA PRO A 424 -2.62 -12.89 -2.20
C PRO A 424 -2.85 -11.93 -1.03
N LEU A 425 -2.22 -10.75 -1.03
CA LEU A 425 -2.47 -9.68 -0.04
C LEU A 425 -3.89 -9.10 -0.16
N ALA A 426 -4.38 -8.88 -1.38
CA ALA A 426 -5.76 -8.46 -1.62
C ALA A 426 -6.75 -9.49 -1.05
N ALA A 427 -6.60 -10.78 -1.38
CA ALA A 427 -7.44 -11.84 -0.85
C ALA A 427 -7.30 -12.04 0.68
N ARG A 428 -6.07 -11.91 1.22
CA ARG A 428 -5.79 -11.98 2.66
C ARG A 428 -6.49 -10.86 3.41
N THR A 429 -6.57 -9.66 2.85
CA THR A 429 -7.31 -8.53 3.44
C THR A 429 -8.77 -8.91 3.69
N LEU A 430 -9.43 -9.56 2.73
CA LEU A 430 -10.80 -10.04 2.91
C LEU A 430 -10.89 -11.15 3.97
N ALA A 431 -9.92 -12.07 3.99
CA ALA A 431 -9.82 -13.12 5.01
C ALA A 431 -9.63 -12.56 6.43
N ASP A 432 -8.79 -11.52 6.58
CA ASP A 432 -8.52 -10.85 7.85
C ASP A 432 -9.77 -10.13 8.38
N PHE A 433 -10.65 -9.64 7.50
CA PHE A 433 -11.99 -9.15 7.85
C PHE A 433 -13.04 -10.26 8.02
N GLY A 434 -12.64 -11.53 7.88
CA GLY A 434 -13.44 -12.73 8.18
C GLY A 434 -14.16 -13.37 7.00
N ALA A 435 -13.81 -13.05 5.75
CA ALA A 435 -14.35 -13.77 4.59
C ALA A 435 -13.87 -15.23 4.54
N GLU A 436 -14.69 -16.12 4.00
CA GLU A 436 -14.26 -17.47 3.64
C GLU A 436 -13.48 -17.40 2.33
N VAL A 437 -12.16 -17.47 2.42
CA VAL A 437 -11.27 -17.40 1.24
C VAL A 437 -10.78 -18.78 0.87
N ILE A 438 -11.14 -19.22 -0.34
CA ILE A 438 -10.74 -20.51 -0.92
C ILE A 438 -9.66 -20.22 -1.97
N LYS A 439 -8.40 -20.50 -1.63
CA LYS A 439 -7.27 -20.43 -2.55
C LYS A 439 -7.23 -21.67 -3.42
N VAL A 440 -7.20 -21.46 -4.73
CA VAL A 440 -7.13 -22.52 -5.74
C VAL A 440 -5.73 -22.54 -6.33
N GLU A 441 -5.06 -23.68 -6.25
CA GLU A 441 -3.72 -23.89 -6.80
C GLU A 441 -3.68 -25.12 -7.72
N GLY A 442 -2.65 -25.29 -8.54
CA GLY A 442 -2.42 -26.53 -9.27
C GLY A 442 -1.40 -27.41 -8.57
N THR A 443 -1.53 -28.75 -8.63
CA THR A 443 -0.47 -29.65 -8.14
C THR A 443 0.81 -29.56 -8.98
N GLN A 444 0.65 -29.38 -10.30
CA GLN A 444 1.78 -29.22 -11.23
C GLN A 444 2.29 -27.78 -11.35
N TYR A 445 1.47 -26.81 -10.96
CA TYR A 445 1.78 -25.39 -11.03
C TYR A 445 1.16 -24.66 -9.82
N PRO A 446 1.71 -24.89 -8.62
CA PRO A 446 1.21 -24.25 -7.41
C PRO A 446 1.65 -22.78 -7.36
N ASP A 447 1.22 -22.02 -6.35
CA ASP A 447 1.66 -20.63 -6.15
C ASP A 447 3.20 -20.55 -6.25
N TRP A 448 3.73 -19.63 -7.07
CA TRP A 448 5.16 -19.56 -7.35
C TRP A 448 5.97 -19.10 -6.12
N TRP A 449 5.31 -18.54 -5.10
CA TRP A 449 5.91 -18.32 -3.77
C TRP A 449 6.14 -19.60 -2.97
N ARG A 450 5.56 -20.73 -3.37
CA ARG A 450 5.98 -22.04 -2.87
C ARG A 450 7.32 -22.45 -3.48
N GLY A 451 7.64 -21.98 -4.68
CA GLY A 451 8.97 -22.10 -5.27
C GLY A 451 8.97 -21.97 -6.79
N THR A 452 10.12 -21.59 -7.34
CA THR A 452 10.34 -21.42 -8.79
C THR A 452 11.39 -22.38 -9.35
N HIS A 453 12.03 -23.18 -8.48
CA HIS A 453 13.08 -24.13 -8.84
C HIS A 453 12.63 -25.56 -8.51
N TYR A 454 12.17 -26.28 -9.52
CA TYR A 454 11.52 -27.59 -9.40
C TYR A 454 12.56 -28.74 -9.45
N THR A 455 13.40 -28.87 -8.42
CA THR A 455 14.40 -29.96 -8.29
C THR A 455 13.77 -31.26 -7.77
N GLU A 456 14.54 -32.34 -7.64
CA GLU A 456 14.05 -33.56 -6.99
C GLU A 456 13.75 -33.32 -5.50
N GLU A 457 14.59 -32.54 -4.82
CA GLU A 457 14.37 -32.14 -3.43
C GLU A 457 13.10 -31.31 -3.26
N PHE A 458 12.76 -30.45 -4.25
CA PHE A 458 11.52 -29.68 -4.24
C PHE A 458 10.30 -30.58 -4.01
N TYR A 459 10.23 -31.70 -4.71
CA TYR A 459 9.14 -32.67 -4.60
C TYR A 459 9.33 -33.61 -3.40
N ASN A 460 10.48 -34.26 -3.28
CA ASN A 460 10.72 -35.33 -2.31
C ASN A 460 10.73 -34.81 -0.85
N GLU A 461 11.27 -33.61 -0.63
CA GLU A 461 11.37 -33.00 0.70
C GLU A 461 10.27 -31.97 0.98
N ARG A 462 9.32 -31.82 0.04
CA ARG A 462 8.23 -30.84 0.11
C ARG A 462 8.70 -29.41 0.38
N GLN A 463 9.73 -28.96 -0.33
CA GLN A 463 10.25 -27.59 -0.16
C GLN A 463 9.17 -26.53 -0.46
N TYR A 464 8.19 -26.87 -1.29
CA TYR A 464 7.00 -26.06 -1.57
C TYR A 464 6.09 -25.78 -0.36
N GLU A 465 6.34 -26.42 0.78
CA GLU A 465 5.66 -26.14 2.04
C GLU A 465 6.51 -25.34 3.04
N LYS A 466 7.76 -24.99 2.70
CA LYS A 466 8.73 -24.42 3.65
C LYS A 466 9.07 -22.95 3.38
N ASN A 467 8.17 -22.22 2.71
CA ASN A 467 8.39 -20.81 2.38
C ASN A 467 7.57 -19.89 3.29
N SER A 468 8.24 -19.08 4.11
CA SER A 468 7.58 -18.16 5.04
C SER A 468 6.84 -17.02 4.34
N ASN A 469 7.25 -16.61 3.13
CA ASN A 469 6.54 -15.57 2.37
C ASN A 469 5.13 -16.07 1.98
N PHE A 470 5.03 -17.31 1.49
CA PHE A 470 3.74 -17.95 1.22
C PHE A 470 2.89 -18.03 2.49
N ALA A 471 3.50 -18.43 3.62
CA ALA A 471 2.82 -18.59 4.89
C ALA A 471 2.27 -17.27 5.46
N LEU A 472 2.99 -16.16 5.27
CA LEU A 472 2.56 -14.81 5.66
C LEU A 472 1.38 -14.32 4.82
N MET A 473 1.42 -14.51 3.50
CA MET A 473 0.38 -13.98 2.60
C MET A 473 -0.90 -14.79 2.53
N ASN A 474 -0.89 -16.04 3.01
CA ASN A 474 -2.02 -16.95 2.85
C ASN A 474 -2.63 -17.43 4.17
N ARG A 475 -2.30 -16.79 5.31
CA ARG A 475 -3.04 -16.99 6.57
C ARG A 475 -4.54 -16.76 6.38
N ASN A 476 -5.35 -17.36 7.26
CA ASN A 476 -6.81 -17.25 7.24
C ASN A 476 -7.51 -17.83 5.99
N LYS A 477 -6.80 -18.51 5.08
CA LYS A 477 -7.37 -19.11 3.86
C LYS A 477 -7.57 -20.63 3.99
N LEU A 478 -8.55 -21.14 3.26
CA LEU A 478 -8.66 -22.55 2.88
C LEU A 478 -7.86 -22.76 1.59
N GLY A 479 -7.25 -23.93 1.42
CA GLY A 479 -6.42 -24.25 0.25
C GLY A 479 -6.89 -25.52 -0.43
N ILE A 480 -7.24 -25.43 -1.71
CA ILE A 480 -7.62 -26.56 -2.57
C ILE A 480 -6.68 -26.65 -3.77
N THR A 481 -6.71 -27.76 -4.47
CA THR A 481 -6.05 -27.88 -5.76
C THR A 481 -7.00 -28.27 -6.88
N LEU A 482 -6.81 -27.66 -8.05
CA LEU A 482 -7.52 -27.96 -9.30
C LEU A 482 -6.57 -27.81 -10.50
N ASP A 483 -6.48 -28.83 -11.35
CA ASP A 483 -5.88 -28.70 -12.67
C ASP A 483 -6.84 -27.99 -13.63
N LEU A 484 -6.70 -26.68 -13.73
CA LEU A 484 -7.54 -25.83 -14.60
C LEU A 484 -7.20 -25.98 -16.10
N SER A 485 -6.13 -26.67 -16.47
CA SER A 485 -5.85 -26.99 -17.87
C SER A 485 -6.85 -28.00 -18.43
N ARG A 486 -7.42 -28.83 -17.54
CA ARG A 486 -8.38 -29.87 -17.84
C ARG A 486 -9.83 -29.41 -17.66
N GLN A 487 -10.72 -29.99 -18.45
CA GLN A 487 -12.13 -29.63 -18.42
C GLN A 487 -12.78 -29.92 -17.07
N GLU A 488 -12.40 -31.02 -16.43
CA GLU A 488 -12.93 -31.42 -15.13
C GLU A 488 -12.58 -30.39 -14.04
N GLY A 489 -11.32 -29.95 -13.97
CA GLY A 489 -10.90 -28.91 -13.01
C GLY A 489 -11.60 -27.58 -13.25
N ARG A 490 -11.79 -27.19 -14.53
CA ARG A 490 -12.59 -26.00 -14.88
C ARG A 490 -14.05 -26.12 -14.45
N THR A 491 -14.67 -27.29 -14.62
CA THR A 491 -16.05 -27.54 -14.19
C THR A 491 -16.18 -27.36 -12.68
N VAL A 492 -15.27 -27.94 -11.88
CA VAL A 492 -15.27 -27.78 -10.42
C VAL A 492 -15.11 -26.32 -10.01
N LEU A 493 -14.22 -25.57 -10.67
CA LEU A 493 -14.06 -24.15 -10.40
C LEU A 493 -15.35 -23.36 -10.72
N LEU A 494 -15.99 -23.63 -11.87
CA LEU A 494 -17.25 -22.99 -12.23
C LEU A 494 -18.36 -23.31 -11.20
N ASP A 495 -18.38 -24.52 -10.64
CA ASP A 495 -19.31 -24.88 -9.58
C ASP A 495 -19.04 -24.11 -8.28
N LEU A 496 -17.77 -23.90 -7.90
CA LEU A 496 -17.41 -23.05 -6.77
C LEU A 496 -17.88 -21.60 -6.99
N VAL A 497 -17.65 -21.06 -8.20
CA VAL A 497 -18.01 -19.68 -8.57
C VAL A 497 -19.51 -19.42 -8.49
N LYS A 498 -20.37 -20.43 -8.71
CA LYS A 498 -21.83 -20.30 -8.49
C LYS A 498 -22.20 -19.88 -7.07
N THR A 499 -21.34 -20.19 -6.10
CA THR A 499 -21.56 -19.92 -4.67
C THR A 499 -20.72 -18.77 -4.13
N ALA A 500 -19.86 -18.18 -4.96
CA ALA A 500 -18.92 -17.15 -4.56
C ALA A 500 -19.53 -15.74 -4.69
N ASP A 501 -19.08 -14.82 -3.85
CA ASP A 501 -19.39 -13.39 -4.01
C ASP A 501 -18.36 -12.70 -4.89
N ILE A 502 -17.11 -13.17 -4.82
CA ILE A 502 -15.99 -12.55 -5.51
C ILE A 502 -14.93 -13.57 -5.96
N VAL A 503 -14.33 -13.31 -7.12
CA VAL A 503 -13.10 -13.96 -7.62
C VAL A 503 -12.00 -12.92 -7.69
N ILE A 504 -10.80 -13.24 -7.21
CA ILE A 504 -9.61 -12.39 -7.34
C ILE A 504 -8.54 -13.16 -8.11
N GLU A 505 -7.92 -12.49 -9.10
CA GLU A 505 -6.86 -13.07 -9.91
C GLU A 505 -5.83 -12.01 -10.33
N ASN A 506 -4.58 -12.44 -10.52
CA ASN A 506 -3.48 -11.57 -10.94
C ASN A 506 -2.59 -12.23 -12.01
N TYR A 507 -3.19 -13.04 -12.90
CA TYR A 507 -2.46 -13.60 -14.02
C TYR A 507 -2.17 -12.54 -15.09
N SER A 508 -1.26 -12.85 -16.02
CA SER A 508 -1.21 -12.10 -17.27
C SER A 508 -2.55 -12.22 -18.00
N THR A 509 -2.98 -11.15 -18.68
CA THR A 509 -4.30 -11.01 -19.33
C THR A 509 -4.66 -12.13 -20.30
N GLU A 510 -3.70 -12.91 -20.78
CA GLU A 510 -3.92 -14.04 -21.68
C GLU A 510 -4.41 -15.33 -20.99
N VAL A 511 -4.19 -15.51 -19.68
CA VAL A 511 -4.31 -16.83 -19.03
C VAL A 511 -5.77 -17.28 -18.91
N LEU A 512 -6.60 -16.52 -18.20
CA LEU A 512 -8.00 -16.93 -17.95
C LEU A 512 -8.84 -17.02 -19.24
N PRO A 513 -8.70 -16.11 -20.22
CA PRO A 513 -9.36 -16.28 -21.52
C PRO A 513 -8.99 -17.59 -22.23
N LYS A 514 -7.71 -18.00 -22.21
CA LYS A 514 -7.27 -19.29 -22.79
C LYS A 514 -7.86 -20.50 -22.07
N LEU A 515 -8.16 -20.36 -20.79
CA LEU A 515 -8.83 -21.40 -20.00
C LEU A 515 -10.37 -21.32 -20.10
N GLY A 516 -10.94 -20.30 -20.75
CA GLY A 516 -12.39 -20.08 -20.74
C GLY A 516 -12.95 -19.75 -19.35
N LEU A 517 -12.15 -19.06 -18.53
CA LEU A 517 -12.43 -18.69 -17.14
C LEU A 517 -12.33 -17.17 -16.91
N ASP A 518 -12.47 -16.37 -17.96
CA ASP A 518 -12.53 -14.91 -17.86
C ASP A 518 -13.87 -14.43 -17.27
N TYR A 519 -13.98 -13.14 -16.98
CA TYR A 519 -15.21 -12.58 -16.39
C TYR A 519 -16.46 -12.89 -17.21
N ALA A 520 -16.36 -12.85 -18.55
CA ALA A 520 -17.48 -13.16 -19.43
C ALA A 520 -17.94 -14.62 -19.30
N ALA A 521 -17.04 -15.55 -19.03
CA ALA A 521 -17.39 -16.94 -18.72
C ALA A 521 -17.95 -17.09 -17.29
N LEU A 522 -17.28 -16.52 -16.29
CA LEU A 522 -17.67 -16.67 -14.89
C LEU A 522 -19.02 -16.00 -14.57
N SER A 523 -19.30 -14.84 -15.16
CA SER A 523 -20.57 -14.13 -14.95
C SER A 523 -21.81 -14.87 -15.51
N LYS A 524 -21.62 -15.82 -16.45
CA LYS A 524 -22.71 -16.67 -16.95
C LYS A 524 -23.21 -17.67 -15.92
N VAL A 525 -22.32 -18.17 -15.05
CA VAL A 525 -22.71 -19.09 -13.97
C VAL A 525 -23.11 -18.34 -12.69
N ASN A 526 -22.66 -17.09 -12.54
CA ASN A 526 -23.04 -16.22 -11.42
C ASN A 526 -23.10 -14.75 -11.86
N ASN A 527 -24.31 -14.24 -12.10
CA ASN A 527 -24.53 -12.85 -12.54
C ASN A 527 -24.32 -11.79 -11.45
N ARG A 528 -24.17 -12.21 -10.19
CA ARG A 528 -23.86 -11.36 -9.04
C ARG A 528 -22.36 -11.29 -8.74
N LEU A 529 -21.53 -12.02 -9.49
CA LEU A 529 -20.12 -12.17 -9.21
C LEU A 529 -19.37 -10.84 -9.36
N VAL A 530 -18.61 -10.47 -8.33
CA VAL A 530 -17.53 -9.51 -8.47
C VAL A 530 -16.28 -10.25 -8.95
N MET A 531 -15.54 -9.69 -9.90
CA MET A 531 -14.21 -10.19 -10.26
C MET A 531 -13.20 -9.05 -10.21
N VAL A 532 -12.09 -9.25 -9.51
CA VAL A 532 -10.96 -8.31 -9.52
C VAL A 532 -9.80 -8.95 -10.25
N SER A 533 -9.47 -8.38 -11.40
CA SER A 533 -8.32 -8.74 -12.23
C SER A 533 -7.22 -7.72 -11.99
N MET A 534 -6.00 -8.19 -11.71
CA MET A 534 -4.86 -7.31 -11.37
C MET A 534 -3.67 -7.43 -12.34
N PRO A 535 -3.85 -7.25 -13.66
CA PRO A 535 -2.70 -7.21 -14.59
C PRO A 535 -1.86 -5.93 -14.38
N ALA A 536 -0.61 -5.96 -14.87
CA ALA A 536 0.34 -4.86 -14.68
C ALA A 536 -0.17 -3.50 -15.20
N PHE A 537 -0.61 -3.46 -16.46
CA PHE A 537 -1.05 -2.24 -17.16
C PHE A 537 -2.56 -2.21 -17.46
N GLY A 538 -3.34 -3.05 -16.79
CA GLY A 538 -4.75 -3.25 -17.18
C GLY A 538 -4.90 -4.08 -18.45
N ALA A 539 -6.10 -4.60 -18.69
CA ALA A 539 -6.50 -5.26 -19.92
C ALA A 539 -7.05 -4.26 -20.97
N GLY A 540 -7.02 -4.65 -22.24
CA GLY A 540 -7.63 -3.92 -23.37
C GLY A 540 -6.77 -2.83 -24.01
N ASN A 541 -5.45 -2.83 -23.81
CA ASN A 541 -4.52 -1.85 -24.36
C ASN A 541 -3.23 -2.50 -24.91
N GLU A 542 -2.37 -1.70 -25.53
CA GLU A 542 -1.11 -2.14 -26.17
C GLU A 542 -0.17 -2.88 -25.20
N TRP A 543 -0.16 -2.51 -23.91
CA TRP A 543 0.73 -3.08 -22.90
C TRP A 543 0.04 -4.15 -22.03
N SER A 544 -1.15 -4.61 -22.40
CA SER A 544 -1.91 -5.59 -21.61
C SER A 544 -1.21 -6.93 -21.44
N THR A 545 -0.30 -7.30 -22.34
CA THR A 545 0.45 -8.58 -22.26
C THR A 545 1.81 -8.42 -21.56
N THR A 546 2.17 -7.21 -21.14
CA THR A 546 3.44 -6.93 -20.46
C THR A 546 3.48 -7.67 -19.12
N ARG A 547 4.55 -8.43 -18.93
CA ARG A 547 4.82 -9.13 -17.67
C ARG A 547 5.59 -8.23 -16.73
N ALA A 548 5.22 -8.27 -15.45
CA ALA A 548 5.80 -7.40 -14.44
C ALA A 548 5.83 -8.11 -13.07
N TYR A 549 6.75 -7.66 -12.23
CA TYR A 549 6.87 -7.90 -10.79
C TYR A 549 6.77 -6.57 -10.03
N GLY A 550 6.66 -6.59 -8.70
CA GLY A 550 6.60 -5.39 -7.87
C GLY A 550 7.64 -4.31 -8.21
N GLY A 551 8.90 -4.71 -8.46
CA GLY A 551 9.95 -3.78 -8.89
C GLY A 551 9.64 -3.10 -10.24
N THR A 552 9.18 -3.84 -11.25
CA THR A 552 8.81 -3.26 -12.55
C THR A 552 7.57 -2.36 -12.49
N LEU A 553 6.66 -2.59 -11.54
CA LEU A 553 5.52 -1.70 -11.33
C LEU A 553 5.98 -0.34 -10.78
N GLU A 554 6.92 -0.34 -9.84
CA GLU A 554 7.56 0.88 -9.34
C GLU A 554 8.31 1.61 -10.45
N GLN A 555 9.08 0.87 -11.27
CA GLN A 555 9.80 1.39 -12.43
C GLN A 555 8.86 2.12 -13.42
N ALA A 556 7.76 1.48 -13.81
CA ALA A 556 6.81 2.03 -14.77
C ALA A 556 6.06 3.26 -14.24
N SER A 557 5.97 3.43 -12.92
CA SER A 557 5.27 4.57 -12.30
C SER A 557 6.05 5.89 -12.37
N GLY A 558 7.34 5.86 -12.74
CA GLY A 558 8.21 7.03 -12.71
C GLY A 558 8.68 7.46 -11.32
N LEU A 559 8.20 6.83 -10.24
CA LEU A 559 8.66 7.07 -8.87
C LEU A 559 10.20 7.03 -8.69
N PRO A 560 10.96 6.16 -9.41
CA PRO A 560 12.41 6.14 -9.28
C PRO A 560 13.10 7.44 -9.66
N HIS A 561 12.50 8.28 -10.52
CA HIS A 561 13.08 9.59 -10.86
C HIS A 561 13.08 10.56 -9.69
N HIS A 562 12.31 10.28 -8.63
CA HIS A 562 12.22 11.09 -7.41
C HIS A 562 12.70 10.34 -6.15
N THR A 563 13.38 9.22 -6.33
CA THR A 563 13.86 8.34 -5.26
C THR A 563 15.37 8.18 -5.38
N GLY A 564 16.11 8.48 -4.31
CA GLY A 564 17.57 8.35 -4.24
C GLY A 564 18.30 9.69 -4.18
N PHE A 565 19.63 9.61 -4.23
CA PHE A 565 20.52 10.77 -4.29
C PHE A 565 20.78 11.18 -5.74
N GLU A 566 21.12 12.45 -5.98
CA GLU A 566 21.29 13.04 -7.31
C GLU A 566 22.37 12.33 -8.15
N GLN A 567 23.50 11.96 -7.53
CA GLN A 567 24.62 11.30 -8.17
C GLN A 567 24.33 9.85 -8.59
N ASN A 568 23.26 9.25 -8.07
CA ASN A 568 22.87 7.88 -8.38
C ASN A 568 21.86 7.85 -9.53
N PRO A 569 21.75 6.74 -10.27
CA PRO A 569 20.62 6.47 -11.16
C PRO A 569 19.27 6.67 -10.45
N PRO A 570 18.16 6.88 -11.21
CA PRO A 570 16.83 6.66 -10.67
C PRO A 570 16.80 5.35 -9.89
N SER A 571 16.36 5.41 -8.63
CA SER A 571 16.55 4.32 -7.68
C SER A 571 15.23 3.70 -7.26
N LEU A 572 15.21 2.38 -7.10
CA LEU A 572 14.11 1.69 -6.43
C LEU A 572 14.20 1.82 -4.91
N THR A 573 13.06 1.63 -4.27
CA THR A 573 13.06 1.12 -2.90
C THR A 573 13.61 -0.32 -2.86
N SER A 574 14.35 -0.69 -1.82
CA SER A 574 15.06 -1.99 -1.74
C SER A 574 14.15 -3.24 -1.63
N TYR A 575 12.84 -3.04 -1.65
CA TYR A 575 11.79 -4.04 -1.55
C TYR A 575 10.86 -3.95 -2.77
N ALA A 576 10.08 -4.99 -3.05
CA ALA A 576 9.24 -5.07 -4.25
C ALA A 576 7.97 -4.19 -4.16
N TYR A 577 8.12 -2.87 -4.01
CA TYR A 577 7.08 -1.96 -3.52
C TYR A 577 5.77 -1.95 -4.30
N GLY A 578 5.81 -2.16 -5.62
CA GLY A 578 4.59 -2.21 -6.42
C GLY A 578 3.62 -3.33 -6.05
N ASP A 579 4.12 -4.45 -5.54
CA ASP A 579 3.29 -5.59 -5.16
C ASP A 579 2.35 -5.30 -3.97
N PRO A 580 2.84 -4.86 -2.79
CA PRO A 580 1.96 -4.51 -1.68
C PRO A 580 1.02 -3.35 -2.04
N ILE A 581 1.45 -2.37 -2.84
CA ILE A 581 0.58 -1.27 -3.29
C ILE A 581 -0.55 -1.79 -4.18
N GLY A 582 -0.25 -2.70 -5.13
CA GLY A 582 -1.26 -3.40 -5.91
C GLY A 582 -2.25 -4.16 -5.01
N GLY A 583 -1.75 -4.90 -4.02
CA GLY A 583 -2.57 -5.68 -3.09
C GLY A 583 -3.50 -4.84 -2.20
N TRP A 584 -2.99 -3.73 -1.66
CA TRP A 584 -3.80 -2.78 -0.88
C TRP A 584 -4.94 -2.19 -1.71
N ASN A 585 -4.65 -1.72 -2.92
CA ASN A 585 -5.67 -1.18 -3.83
C ASN A 585 -6.66 -2.27 -4.29
N GLY A 586 -6.18 -3.48 -4.59
CA GLY A 586 -7.02 -4.61 -4.99
C GLY A 586 -7.99 -5.04 -3.89
N GLY A 587 -7.52 -5.12 -2.63
CA GLY A 587 -8.37 -5.41 -1.48
C GLY A 587 -9.42 -4.33 -1.23
N ALA A 588 -9.05 -3.05 -1.34
CA ALA A 588 -9.98 -1.93 -1.20
C ALA A 588 -11.04 -1.90 -2.32
N ALA A 589 -10.63 -2.11 -3.58
CA ALA A 589 -11.53 -2.18 -4.72
C ALA A 589 -12.48 -3.39 -4.63
N ALA A 590 -11.99 -4.53 -4.12
CA ALA A 590 -12.81 -5.71 -3.83
C ALA A 590 -13.88 -5.41 -2.78
N LEU A 591 -13.51 -4.81 -1.64
CA LEU A 591 -14.44 -4.41 -0.59
C LEU A 591 -15.51 -3.44 -1.12
N LEU A 592 -15.10 -2.40 -1.85
CA LEU A 592 -16.04 -1.45 -2.43
C LEU A 592 -16.99 -2.12 -3.43
N SER A 593 -16.47 -3.02 -4.27
CA SER A 593 -17.28 -3.74 -5.25
C SER A 593 -18.31 -4.67 -4.58
N LEU A 594 -17.94 -5.35 -3.49
CA LEU A 594 -18.86 -6.15 -2.68
C LEU A 594 -19.95 -5.29 -2.04
N PHE A 595 -19.58 -4.12 -1.52
CA PHE A 595 -20.53 -3.16 -0.97
C PHE A 595 -21.57 -2.69 -2.03
N VAL A 596 -21.10 -2.37 -3.24
CA VAL A 596 -21.99 -2.01 -4.35
C VAL A 596 -22.83 -3.20 -4.81
N GLN A 597 -22.26 -4.40 -4.86
CA GLN A 597 -22.99 -5.63 -5.21
C GLN A 597 -24.13 -5.90 -4.23
N ALA A 598 -23.91 -5.69 -2.93
CA ALA A 598 -24.94 -5.88 -1.90
C ALA A 598 -26.12 -4.93 -2.10
N ARG A 599 -25.85 -3.67 -2.51
CA ARG A 599 -26.88 -2.64 -2.75
C ARG A 599 -27.62 -2.80 -4.07
N THR A 600 -26.90 -3.11 -5.13
CA THR A 600 -27.43 -3.13 -6.51
C THR A 600 -27.89 -4.51 -6.96
N GLY A 601 -27.39 -5.55 -6.29
CA GLY A 601 -27.56 -6.94 -6.66
C GLY A 601 -26.82 -7.37 -7.94
N LYS A 602 -25.94 -6.53 -8.49
CA LYS A 602 -25.23 -6.79 -9.75
C LYS A 602 -23.75 -7.06 -9.52
N GLY A 603 -23.22 -8.07 -10.21
CA GLY A 603 -21.79 -8.31 -10.32
C GLY A 603 -21.07 -7.24 -11.15
N ARG A 604 -19.73 -7.24 -11.11
CA ARG A 604 -18.88 -6.35 -11.92
C ARG A 604 -17.47 -6.91 -12.10
N HIS A 605 -16.81 -6.48 -13.17
CA HIS A 605 -15.39 -6.73 -13.41
C HIS A 605 -14.57 -5.48 -13.11
N VAL A 606 -13.65 -5.59 -12.16
CA VAL A 606 -12.66 -4.56 -11.85
C VAL A 606 -11.36 -4.91 -12.58
N ASN A 607 -11.06 -4.16 -13.63
CA ASN A 607 -9.82 -4.28 -14.41
C ASN A 607 -8.71 -3.37 -13.82
N LEU A 608 -8.16 -3.79 -12.70
CA LEU A 608 -7.21 -3.02 -11.88
C LEU A 608 -5.80 -3.07 -12.49
N SER A 609 -5.30 -1.92 -12.98
CA SER A 609 -3.91 -1.80 -13.40
C SER A 609 -3.02 -1.60 -12.17
N GLN A 610 -2.07 -2.51 -11.95
CA GLN A 610 -1.15 -2.38 -10.81
C GLN A 610 -0.18 -1.19 -10.95
N VAL A 611 0.18 -0.78 -12.17
CA VAL A 611 0.95 0.46 -12.39
C VAL A 611 0.13 1.70 -12.04
N GLU A 612 -1.17 1.71 -12.36
CA GLU A 612 -2.05 2.82 -11.98
C GLU A 612 -2.22 2.92 -10.45
N CYS A 613 -2.12 1.79 -9.73
CA CYS A 613 -2.08 1.77 -8.26
C CYS A 613 -0.86 2.49 -7.68
N MET A 614 0.23 2.60 -8.44
CA MET A 614 1.43 3.34 -8.05
C MET A 614 1.34 4.85 -8.32
N LEU A 615 0.44 5.30 -9.20
CA LEU A 615 0.35 6.72 -9.56
C LEU A 615 0.02 7.64 -8.37
N PRO A 616 -0.86 7.26 -7.42
CA PRO A 616 -1.01 8.03 -6.19
C PRO A 616 0.29 8.18 -5.39
N MET A 617 1.18 7.18 -5.39
CA MET A 617 2.47 7.23 -4.67
C MET A 617 3.42 8.31 -5.18
N VAL A 618 3.25 8.71 -6.44
CA VAL A 618 4.07 9.73 -7.14
C VAL A 618 3.26 10.99 -7.45
N ALA A 619 2.03 11.09 -6.92
CA ALA A 619 1.13 12.22 -7.15
C ALA A 619 1.78 13.59 -6.87
N PRO A 620 2.56 13.82 -5.79
CA PRO A 620 3.19 15.12 -5.56
C PRO A 620 3.99 15.64 -6.77
N TYR A 621 4.66 14.75 -7.50
CA TYR A 621 5.49 15.09 -8.66
C TYR A 621 4.69 15.19 -9.95
N ILE A 622 3.61 14.41 -10.11
CA ILE A 622 2.65 14.58 -11.21
C ILE A 622 2.01 15.97 -11.12
N LEU A 623 1.61 16.37 -9.91
CA LEU A 623 1.02 17.67 -9.63
C LEU A 623 2.02 18.80 -9.89
N GLU A 624 3.27 18.64 -9.44
CA GLU A 624 4.35 19.58 -9.73
C GLU A 624 4.61 19.72 -11.23
N GLN A 625 4.71 18.62 -11.96
CA GLN A 625 4.87 18.64 -13.42
C GLN A 625 3.71 19.38 -14.10
N SER A 626 2.47 19.08 -13.70
CA SER A 626 1.29 19.70 -14.31
C SER A 626 1.19 21.19 -14.02
N VAL A 627 1.51 21.63 -12.80
CA VAL A 627 1.42 23.04 -12.39
C VAL A 627 2.61 23.86 -12.88
N CYS A 628 3.82 23.31 -12.80
CA CYS A 628 5.07 24.04 -13.01
C CYS A 628 5.76 23.73 -14.36
N GLY A 629 5.28 22.73 -15.11
CA GLY A 629 5.91 22.25 -16.35
C GLY A 629 7.23 21.50 -16.14
N LYS A 630 7.61 21.25 -14.88
CA LYS A 630 8.84 20.56 -14.48
C LYS A 630 8.69 20.00 -13.07
N THR A 631 9.60 19.11 -12.68
CA THR A 631 9.67 18.54 -11.33
C THR A 631 10.96 18.89 -10.61
N THR A 632 10.93 18.84 -9.29
CA THR A 632 12.11 19.01 -8.44
C THR A 632 13.05 17.79 -8.60
N PRO A 633 14.37 18.00 -8.81
CA PRO A 633 15.35 16.92 -8.89
C PRO A 633 15.46 16.10 -7.59
N ARG A 634 15.98 14.87 -7.70
CA ARG A 634 16.33 14.06 -6.53
C ARG A 634 17.32 14.79 -5.64
N ASN A 635 17.06 14.81 -4.33
CA ASN A 635 17.91 15.50 -3.37
C ASN A 635 18.20 14.64 -2.12
N GLY A 636 18.20 13.31 -2.29
CA GLY A 636 18.44 12.37 -1.19
C GLY A 636 17.41 12.54 -0.07
N ASN A 637 17.89 12.61 1.17
CA ASN A 637 17.04 12.63 2.37
C ASN A 637 16.55 14.03 2.77
N VAL A 638 16.61 15.01 1.87
CA VAL A 638 16.18 16.39 2.15
C VAL A 638 14.66 16.49 2.11
N HIS A 639 14.06 16.95 3.20
CA HIS A 639 12.62 17.19 3.23
C HIS A 639 12.25 18.45 2.41
N PRO A 640 11.14 18.44 1.64
CA PRO A 640 10.76 19.56 0.76
C PRO A 640 10.45 20.86 1.52
N ILE A 641 9.90 20.75 2.74
CA ILE A 641 9.47 21.90 3.56
C ILE A 641 10.37 22.09 4.78
N PHE A 642 10.42 21.10 5.66
CA PHE A 642 11.08 21.24 6.95
C PHE A 642 12.62 21.07 6.92
N SER A 643 13.28 21.66 7.92
CA SER A 643 14.72 21.51 8.22
C SER A 643 14.96 21.83 9.71
N PRO A 644 15.79 21.07 10.44
CA PRO A 644 16.47 19.85 10.00
C PRO A 644 15.53 18.65 9.87
N HIS A 645 15.79 17.82 8.86
CA HIS A 645 15.11 16.56 8.59
C HIS A 645 16.06 15.68 7.78
N GLY A 646 16.24 14.42 8.17
CA GLY A 646 17.15 13.53 7.44
C GLY A 646 17.48 12.24 8.17
N VAL A 647 18.50 11.55 7.65
CA VAL A 647 19.08 10.32 8.20
C VAL A 647 20.51 10.62 8.64
N TYR A 648 20.79 10.44 9.93
CA TYR A 648 22.04 10.84 10.57
C TYR A 648 22.79 9.63 11.12
N GLN A 649 24.12 9.64 10.97
CA GLN A 649 24.96 8.51 11.36
C GLN A 649 25.15 8.48 12.87
N CYS A 650 24.94 7.31 13.47
CA CYS A 650 25.17 7.05 14.88
C CYS A 650 26.51 6.34 15.14
N ALA A 651 26.88 6.19 16.41
CA ALA A 651 28.00 5.35 16.81
C ALA A 651 27.71 3.89 16.45
N GLY A 652 28.69 3.22 15.85
CA GLY A 652 28.59 1.83 15.40
C GLY A 652 28.91 1.66 13.92
N ASN A 653 28.72 0.45 13.42
CA ASN A 653 28.87 0.15 12.00
C ASN A 653 27.49 0.20 11.33
N ASP A 654 27.32 1.13 10.40
CA ASP A 654 26.08 1.24 9.61
C ASP A 654 24.80 1.47 10.45
N GLU A 655 24.93 2.21 11.54
CA GLU A 655 23.86 2.58 12.47
C GLU A 655 23.35 3.98 12.18
N TRP A 656 22.02 4.16 12.08
CA TRP A 656 21.42 5.42 11.66
C TRP A 656 20.14 5.76 12.43
N VAL A 657 19.88 7.06 12.57
CA VAL A 657 18.64 7.59 13.12
C VAL A 657 18.00 8.57 12.12
N VAL A 658 16.70 8.40 11.89
CA VAL A 658 15.86 9.43 11.26
C VAL A 658 15.53 10.49 12.29
N LEU A 659 15.62 11.76 11.90
CA LEU A 659 15.20 12.91 12.71
C LEU A 659 14.26 13.81 11.91
N SER A 660 13.21 14.29 12.56
CA SER A 660 12.16 15.14 11.99
C SER A 660 11.81 16.31 12.92
N VAL A 661 12.11 17.55 12.49
CA VAL A 661 11.73 18.81 13.18
C VAL A 661 10.74 19.61 12.33
N SER A 662 9.49 19.64 12.75
CA SER A 662 8.37 20.18 11.95
C SER A 662 7.84 21.53 12.44
N ASN A 663 8.33 22.04 13.57
CA ASN A 663 7.94 23.34 14.10
C ASN A 663 9.05 24.03 14.91
N GLU A 664 8.83 25.31 15.24
CA GLU A 664 9.80 26.12 15.99
C GLU A 664 10.07 25.61 17.41
N THR A 665 9.06 25.04 18.08
CA THR A 665 9.23 24.46 19.42
C THR A 665 10.23 23.31 19.38
N GLN A 666 10.05 22.38 18.43
CA GLN A 666 10.97 21.27 18.21
C GLN A 666 12.37 21.74 17.82
N TRP A 667 12.50 22.80 17.01
CA TRP A 667 13.79 23.38 16.66
C TRP A 667 14.55 23.89 17.89
N LYS A 668 13.89 24.70 18.73
CA LYS A 668 14.48 25.23 19.97
C LYS A 668 14.86 24.10 20.93
N THR A 669 14.02 23.08 21.04
CA THR A 669 14.33 21.90 21.85
C THR A 669 15.53 21.13 21.30
N LEU A 670 15.62 20.95 19.98
CA LEU A 670 16.73 20.24 19.35
C LEU A 670 18.06 20.92 19.65
N ILE A 671 18.14 22.25 19.54
CA ILE A 671 19.34 23.04 19.87
C ILE A 671 19.86 22.69 21.27
N ASN A 672 18.96 22.57 22.25
CA ASN A 672 19.33 22.22 23.62
C ASN A 672 19.78 20.76 23.74
N VAL A 673 19.09 19.83 23.09
CA VAL A 673 19.45 18.41 23.11
C VAL A 673 20.85 18.17 22.52
N ILE A 674 21.19 18.87 21.43
CA ILE A 674 22.46 18.72 20.74
C ILE A 674 23.59 19.64 21.25
N ASP A 675 23.33 20.42 22.30
CA ASP A 675 24.27 21.38 22.90
C ASP A 675 24.87 22.36 21.88
N ALA A 676 24.05 22.83 20.92
CA ALA A 676 24.45 23.74 19.85
C ALA A 676 23.89 25.15 20.08
N HIS A 677 24.02 25.68 21.31
CA HIS A 677 23.37 26.91 21.75
C HIS A 677 23.67 28.15 20.89
N HIS A 678 24.82 28.20 20.21
CA HIS A 678 25.16 29.29 19.28
C HIS A 678 24.18 29.37 18.09
N LEU A 679 23.60 28.23 17.65
CA LEU A 679 22.58 28.23 16.60
C LEU A 679 21.29 28.96 17.04
N GLY A 680 21.00 28.96 18.35
CA GLY A 680 19.87 29.70 18.91
C GLY A 680 20.06 31.22 18.92
N THR A 681 21.28 31.72 18.71
CA THR A 681 21.57 33.15 18.65
C THR A 681 21.42 33.74 17.25
N ASP A 682 21.42 32.91 16.21
CA ASP A 682 21.19 33.34 14.83
C ASP A 682 19.67 33.46 14.56
N LEU A 683 19.19 34.70 14.50
CA LEU A 683 17.78 35.00 14.26
C LEU A 683 17.26 34.47 12.91
N SER A 684 18.13 34.25 11.92
CA SER A 684 17.72 33.68 10.64
C SER A 684 17.29 32.21 10.77
N LEU A 685 17.82 31.48 11.76
CA LEU A 685 17.48 30.09 12.01
C LEU A 685 16.16 29.91 12.78
N ASN A 686 15.53 30.99 13.23
CA ASN A 686 14.19 30.93 13.82
C ASN A 686 13.13 30.50 12.79
N GLN A 687 13.33 30.87 11.52
CA GLN A 687 12.45 30.52 10.41
C GLN A 687 12.98 29.31 9.63
N VAL A 688 12.07 28.51 9.09
CA VAL A 688 12.43 27.27 8.39
C VAL A 688 13.25 27.54 7.14
N GLU A 689 12.98 28.63 6.43
CA GLU A 689 13.69 29.06 5.23
C GLU A 689 15.17 29.30 5.53
N GLY A 690 15.48 30.00 6.62
CA GLY A 690 16.86 30.21 7.05
C GLY A 690 17.56 28.90 7.43
N ARG A 691 16.85 27.99 8.11
CA ARG A 691 17.38 26.63 8.40
C ARG A 691 17.61 25.80 7.15
N ARG A 692 16.84 26.01 6.08
CA ARG A 692 17.06 25.32 4.80
C ARG A 692 18.29 25.84 4.08
N LEU A 693 18.47 27.16 4.04
CA LEU A 693 19.64 27.81 3.44
C LEU A 693 20.94 27.39 4.15
N GLN A 694 20.88 27.21 5.48
CA GLN A 694 22.02 26.85 6.31
C GLN A 694 22.06 25.36 6.71
N ARG A 695 21.31 24.49 6.00
CA ARG A 695 21.13 23.08 6.35
C ARG A 695 22.44 22.34 6.61
N GLN A 696 23.43 22.50 5.73
CA GLN A 696 24.71 21.80 5.84
C GLN A 696 25.41 22.09 7.18
N GLN A 697 25.35 23.34 7.66
CA GLN A 697 25.92 23.70 8.95
C GLN A 697 25.16 23.07 10.12
N ILE A 698 23.83 23.03 10.05
CA ILE A 698 22.98 22.38 11.06
C ILE A 698 23.26 20.88 11.10
N ASP A 699 23.34 20.24 9.93
CA ASP A 699 23.58 18.79 9.82
C ASP A 699 24.94 18.38 10.40
N VAL A 700 25.96 19.25 10.37
CA VAL A 700 27.25 18.99 11.01
C VAL A 700 27.10 18.83 12.53
N HIS A 701 26.31 19.70 13.18
CA HIS A 701 26.07 19.62 14.62
C HIS A 701 25.26 18.36 14.99
N ILE A 702 24.22 18.06 14.20
CA ILE A 702 23.41 16.85 14.42
C ILE A 702 24.25 15.59 14.23
N ASN A 703 25.02 15.48 13.14
CA ASN A 703 25.89 14.32 12.91
C ASN A 703 26.96 14.18 14.00
N THR A 704 27.55 15.28 14.48
CA THR A 704 28.54 15.23 15.57
C THR A 704 27.91 14.66 16.84
N TRP A 705 26.70 15.08 17.17
CA TRP A 705 25.95 14.57 18.31
C TRP A 705 25.54 13.10 18.12
N CYS A 706 25.00 12.72 16.97
CA CYS A 706 24.56 11.34 16.70
C CYS A 706 25.74 10.36 16.75
N LYS A 707 26.92 10.70 16.23
CA LYS A 707 28.11 9.82 16.18
C LYS A 707 28.69 9.43 17.54
N GLN A 708 28.27 10.08 18.62
CA GLN A 708 28.72 9.79 19.98
C GLN A 708 27.82 8.79 20.72
N ARG A 709 26.72 8.35 20.09
CA ARG A 709 25.64 7.58 20.74
C ARG A 709 25.19 6.44 19.85
N SER A 710 24.70 5.35 20.43
CA SER A 710 23.97 4.33 19.65
C SER A 710 22.67 4.90 19.09
N ALA A 711 22.17 4.33 18.00
CA ALA A 711 20.94 4.77 17.37
C ALA A 711 19.75 4.72 18.34
N ASP A 712 19.63 3.68 19.18
CA ASP A 712 18.57 3.59 20.20
C ASP A 712 18.68 4.63 21.31
N SER A 713 19.90 5.04 21.71
CA SER A 713 20.07 6.12 22.70
C SER A 713 19.66 7.45 22.10
N ALA A 714 20.15 7.75 20.89
CA ALA A 714 19.80 8.96 20.15
C ALA A 714 18.28 9.08 19.93
N MET A 715 17.64 8.00 19.47
CA MET A 715 16.18 7.95 19.31
C MET A 715 15.46 8.24 20.63
N ARG A 716 15.84 7.57 21.73
CA ARG A 716 15.17 7.74 23.04
C ARG A 716 15.34 9.16 23.58
N GLU A 717 16.55 9.71 23.54
CA GLU A 717 16.84 11.08 24.00
C GLU A 717 16.00 12.11 23.22
N LEU A 718 15.94 11.99 21.89
CA LEU A 718 15.15 12.88 21.04
C LEU A 718 13.64 12.73 21.27
N GLN A 719 13.14 11.49 21.36
CA GLN A 719 11.72 11.22 21.59
C GLN A 719 11.25 11.72 22.97
N MET A 720 12.05 11.54 24.02
CA MET A 720 11.75 12.09 25.36
C MET A 720 11.71 13.62 25.36
N ALA A 721 12.43 14.28 24.46
CA ALA A 721 12.41 15.71 24.26
C ALA A 721 11.28 16.20 23.33
N GLY A 722 10.43 15.31 22.80
CA GLY A 722 9.35 15.67 21.89
C GLY A 722 9.79 15.92 20.44
N ILE A 723 10.95 15.39 20.05
CA ILE A 723 11.46 15.46 18.67
C ILE A 723 11.21 14.11 17.99
N GLY A 724 10.63 14.15 16.78
CA GLY A 724 10.37 12.95 16.01
C GLY A 724 11.69 12.29 15.62
N ALA A 725 11.95 11.10 16.17
CA ALA A 725 13.15 10.33 15.85
C ALA A 725 12.87 8.83 15.82
N GLY A 726 13.52 8.12 14.91
CA GLY A 726 13.36 6.67 14.76
C GLY A 726 14.66 6.02 14.32
N VAL A 727 15.07 4.94 14.98
CA VAL A 727 16.17 4.11 14.49
C VAL A 727 15.83 3.59 13.10
N VAL A 728 16.79 3.65 12.18
CA VAL A 728 16.68 2.98 10.88
C VAL A 728 16.93 1.50 11.09
N LYS A 729 15.87 0.77 11.44
CA LYS A 729 16.00 -0.64 11.79
C LYS A 729 16.24 -1.48 10.53
N PRO A 730 17.18 -2.42 10.53
CA PRO A 730 17.15 -3.47 9.54
C PRO A 730 16.00 -4.44 9.84
N VAL A 731 15.36 -4.99 8.80
CA VAL A 731 14.16 -5.83 8.93
C VAL A 731 14.34 -7.04 9.87
N TRP A 732 15.55 -7.61 9.95
CA TRP A 732 15.83 -8.71 10.89
C TRP A 732 15.79 -8.29 12.36
N SER A 733 16.07 -7.03 12.67
CA SER A 733 15.91 -6.49 14.03
C SER A 733 14.46 -6.12 14.34
N VAL A 734 13.62 -5.90 13.33
CA VAL A 734 12.21 -5.53 13.52
C VAL A 734 11.40 -6.71 14.07
N LEU A 735 11.77 -7.94 13.75
CA LEU A 735 11.08 -9.14 14.22
C LEU A 735 11.15 -9.33 15.75
N ASP A 736 12.13 -8.71 16.40
CA ASP A 736 12.30 -8.69 17.86
C ASP A 736 11.98 -7.31 18.48
N ASP A 737 11.33 -6.42 17.72
CA ASP A 737 11.01 -5.07 18.16
C ASP A 737 10.11 -5.05 19.41
N PRO A 738 10.47 -4.31 20.47
CA PRO A 738 9.71 -4.33 21.72
C PRO A 738 8.30 -3.76 21.58
N HIS A 739 8.05 -2.86 20.63
CA HIS A 739 6.73 -2.29 20.40
C HIS A 739 5.81 -3.24 19.65
N PHE A 740 6.30 -3.87 18.57
CA PHE A 740 5.52 -4.91 17.89
C PHE A 740 5.24 -6.11 18.80
N ASN A 741 6.21 -6.51 19.63
CA ASN A 741 6.05 -7.59 20.60
C ASN A 741 5.02 -7.26 21.69
N ASP A 742 5.09 -6.09 22.33
CA ASP A 742 4.11 -5.67 23.35
C ASP A 742 2.69 -5.61 22.78
N ARG A 743 2.55 -5.12 21.55
CA ARG A 743 1.27 -5.04 20.84
C ARG A 743 0.77 -6.39 20.33
N GLY A 744 1.56 -7.47 20.46
CA GLY A 744 1.23 -8.79 19.95
C GLY A 744 1.05 -8.84 18.44
N PHE A 745 1.75 -7.95 17.70
CA PHE A 745 1.66 -7.85 16.24
C PHE A 745 2.31 -9.05 15.56
N PHE A 746 3.44 -9.53 16.07
CA PHE A 746 4.02 -10.80 15.68
C PHE A 746 3.48 -11.93 16.55
N LYS A 747 2.98 -13.00 15.91
CA LYS A 747 2.53 -14.21 16.60
C LYS A 747 3.27 -15.42 16.06
N LYS A 748 3.82 -16.24 16.97
CA LYS A 748 4.34 -17.56 16.63
C LYS A 748 3.17 -18.51 16.47
N ILE A 749 3.03 -19.13 15.30
CA ILE A 749 2.01 -20.15 15.04
C ILE A 749 2.62 -21.39 14.36
N PRO A 750 2.17 -22.60 14.69
CA PRO A 750 2.64 -23.81 14.04
C PRO A 750 2.02 -23.95 12.64
N ARG A 751 2.81 -24.45 11.69
CA ARG A 751 2.35 -24.88 10.37
C ARG A 751 3.10 -26.14 9.95
N ALA A 752 2.38 -27.12 9.40
CA ALA A 752 2.99 -28.36 8.91
C ALA A 752 4.16 -28.08 7.94
N TYR A 753 5.22 -28.90 8.04
CA TYR A 753 6.49 -28.82 7.30
C TYR A 753 7.37 -27.58 7.55
N LEU A 754 6.80 -26.44 7.98
CA LEU A 754 7.52 -25.21 8.31
C LEU A 754 7.93 -25.15 9.79
N GLY A 755 7.15 -25.78 10.68
CA GLY A 755 7.34 -25.66 12.13
C GLY A 755 6.63 -24.41 12.66
N GLU A 756 7.18 -23.80 13.71
CA GLU A 756 6.71 -22.50 14.18
C GLU A 756 7.32 -21.37 13.34
N TYR A 757 6.50 -20.42 12.92
CA TYR A 757 6.94 -19.20 12.24
C TYR A 757 6.22 -17.98 12.83
N LEU A 758 6.80 -16.80 12.65
CA LEU A 758 6.19 -15.52 12.98
C LEU A 758 5.26 -15.07 11.85
N THR A 759 3.96 -15.04 12.14
CA THR A 759 2.96 -14.34 11.33
C THR A 759 2.73 -12.93 11.86
N THR A 760 2.24 -12.02 11.00
CA THR A 760 1.63 -10.75 11.42
C THR A 760 0.15 -10.92 11.74
N THR A 761 -0.37 -10.12 12.66
CA THR A 761 -1.81 -9.92 12.86
C THR A 761 -2.36 -8.90 11.85
N PRO A 762 -3.68 -8.82 11.64
CA PRO A 762 -4.28 -7.71 10.89
C PRO A 762 -3.90 -6.34 11.48
N TRP A 763 -3.80 -5.32 10.62
CA TRP A 763 -3.34 -3.95 10.97
C TRP A 763 -4.39 -3.09 11.69
N PHE A 764 -5.62 -3.58 11.77
CA PHE A 764 -6.74 -2.90 12.41
C PHE A 764 -7.11 -3.61 13.71
N ARG A 765 -7.62 -2.85 14.69
CA ARG A 765 -8.08 -3.40 15.96
C ARG A 765 -9.38 -2.77 16.42
N GLU A 766 -10.30 -3.59 16.92
CA GLU A 766 -11.54 -3.09 17.58
C GLU A 766 -11.30 -2.75 19.06
N THR A 767 -10.30 -3.39 19.66
CA THR A 767 -9.87 -3.19 21.05
C THR A 767 -8.34 -3.07 21.11
N VAL A 768 -7.77 -2.87 22.29
CA VAL A 768 -6.30 -2.87 22.46
C VAL A 768 -5.68 -4.21 22.02
N ALA A 769 -6.39 -5.33 22.22
CA ALA A 769 -5.93 -6.65 21.83
C ALA A 769 -5.81 -6.77 20.29
N PRO A 770 -4.77 -7.47 19.78
CA PRO A 770 -4.63 -7.65 18.35
C PRO A 770 -5.74 -8.52 17.78
N THR A 771 -6.19 -8.20 16.57
CA THR A 771 -7.13 -9.03 15.82
C THR A 771 -6.56 -10.43 15.64
N GLU A 772 -7.39 -11.46 15.83
CA GLU A 772 -6.93 -12.85 15.81
C GLU A 772 -6.62 -13.35 14.40
N VAL A 773 -5.57 -14.19 14.31
CA VAL A 773 -5.32 -15.01 13.13
C VAL A 773 -6.00 -16.35 13.40
N VAL A 774 -7.06 -16.64 12.63
CA VAL A 774 -7.94 -17.79 12.84
C VAL A 774 -7.26 -19.10 12.45
N ARG A 775 -6.40 -19.07 11.42
CA ARG A 775 -5.65 -20.26 10.95
C ARG A 775 -4.36 -19.89 10.23
N PRO A 776 -3.33 -20.77 10.27
CA PRO A 776 -2.14 -20.61 9.43
C PRO A 776 -2.48 -20.71 7.94
N ALA A 777 -1.51 -20.41 7.08
CA ALA A 777 -1.67 -20.65 5.65
C ALA A 777 -1.82 -22.15 5.33
N PRO A 778 -2.68 -22.53 4.37
CA PRO A 778 -2.93 -23.93 4.05
C PRO A 778 -1.68 -24.59 3.44
N THR A 779 -1.45 -25.86 3.77
CA THR A 779 -0.64 -26.75 2.92
C THR A 779 -1.36 -27.01 1.60
N LEU A 780 -0.62 -27.41 0.57
CA LEU A 780 -1.16 -27.57 -0.78
C LEU A 780 -2.30 -28.61 -0.78
N GLY A 781 -3.50 -28.18 -1.16
CA GLY A 781 -4.69 -29.04 -1.22
C GLY A 781 -5.25 -29.50 0.14
N GLU A 782 -4.78 -28.95 1.26
CA GLU A 782 -5.16 -29.35 2.63
C GLU A 782 -6.66 -29.48 2.83
N HIS A 783 -7.43 -28.56 2.22
CA HIS A 783 -8.86 -28.42 2.44
C HIS A 783 -9.68 -28.90 1.24
N SER A 784 -9.08 -29.57 0.24
CA SER A 784 -9.80 -30.02 -0.97
C SER A 784 -11.05 -30.84 -0.63
N ARG A 785 -10.90 -31.89 0.20
CA ARG A 785 -12.02 -32.76 0.59
C ARG A 785 -13.11 -32.01 1.38
N GLU A 786 -12.69 -31.16 2.32
CA GLU A 786 -13.60 -30.33 3.12
C GLU A 786 -14.42 -29.39 2.23
N VAL A 787 -13.77 -28.64 1.35
CA VAL A 787 -14.42 -27.67 0.46
C VAL A 787 -15.33 -28.38 -0.54
N PHE A 788 -14.88 -29.45 -1.18
CA PHE A 788 -15.71 -30.20 -2.13
C PHE A 788 -16.95 -30.81 -1.46
N SER A 789 -16.84 -31.24 -0.21
CA SER A 789 -18.00 -31.74 0.54
C SER A 789 -18.93 -30.62 0.99
N LEU A 790 -18.42 -29.63 1.74
CA LEU A 790 -19.23 -28.61 2.40
C LEU A 790 -19.79 -27.55 1.45
N VAL A 791 -19.04 -27.20 0.40
CA VAL A 791 -19.43 -26.15 -0.55
C VAL A 791 -20.16 -26.73 -1.76
N LEU A 792 -19.66 -27.85 -2.31
CA LEU A 792 -20.20 -28.44 -3.55
C LEU A 792 -21.11 -29.65 -3.32
N GLY A 793 -21.17 -30.20 -2.11
CA GLY A 793 -21.97 -31.39 -1.82
C GLY A 793 -21.44 -32.67 -2.49
N MET A 794 -20.16 -32.71 -2.88
CA MET A 794 -19.57 -33.88 -3.55
C MET A 794 -19.44 -35.06 -2.59
N THR A 795 -19.79 -36.26 -3.08
CA THR A 795 -19.59 -37.51 -2.34
C THR A 795 -18.12 -37.90 -2.28
N GLN A 796 -17.76 -38.82 -1.38
CA GLN A 796 -16.38 -39.32 -1.29
C GLN A 796 -15.93 -39.98 -2.59
N GLU A 797 -16.83 -40.67 -3.30
CA GLU A 797 -16.53 -41.32 -4.59
C GLU A 797 -16.22 -40.29 -5.67
N GLN A 798 -16.97 -39.18 -5.73
CA GLN A 798 -16.70 -38.10 -6.68
C GLN A 798 -15.37 -37.42 -6.38
N GLN A 799 -15.06 -37.18 -5.10
CA GLN A 799 -13.79 -36.59 -4.69
C GLN A 799 -12.62 -37.54 -5.03
N GLN A 800 -12.77 -38.83 -4.75
CA GLN A 800 -11.75 -39.84 -5.08
C GLN A 800 -11.53 -39.94 -6.58
N ALA A 801 -12.59 -39.86 -7.40
CA ALA A 801 -12.45 -39.87 -8.85
C ALA A 801 -11.63 -38.67 -9.37
N LEU A 802 -11.78 -37.47 -8.76
CA LEU A 802 -10.96 -36.30 -9.10
C LEU A 802 -9.50 -36.48 -8.70
N GLU A 803 -9.23 -37.09 -7.52
CA GLU A 803 -7.88 -37.42 -7.06
C GLU A 803 -7.22 -38.46 -7.99
N ASP A 804 -7.92 -39.55 -8.32
CA ASP A 804 -7.43 -40.63 -9.17
C ASP A 804 -7.10 -40.14 -10.59
N CYS A 805 -7.87 -39.16 -11.10
CA CYS A 805 -7.62 -38.53 -12.39
C CYS A 805 -6.55 -37.43 -12.35
N GLY A 806 -5.97 -37.14 -11.17
CA GLY A 806 -4.96 -36.10 -10.98
C GLY A 806 -5.49 -34.66 -11.09
N ILE A 807 -6.81 -34.46 -11.01
CA ILE A 807 -7.42 -33.11 -11.06
C ILE A 807 -7.13 -32.33 -9.77
N THR A 808 -7.10 -33.04 -8.64
CA THR A 808 -6.78 -32.49 -7.31
C THR A 808 -5.77 -33.41 -6.63
N GLY A 809 -5.05 -32.89 -5.64
CA GLY A 809 -4.12 -33.63 -4.80
C GLY A 809 -3.55 -32.78 -3.68
N THR A 810 -2.78 -33.41 -2.79
CA THR A 810 -2.21 -32.78 -1.59
C THR A 810 -0.68 -32.65 -1.64
N ALA A 811 -0.11 -32.86 -2.83
CA ALA A 811 1.32 -32.76 -3.06
C ALA A 811 1.60 -32.17 -4.44
N ALA A 812 2.70 -31.43 -4.54
CA ALA A 812 3.16 -30.94 -5.83
C ALA A 812 3.63 -32.13 -6.68
N SER A 813 3.34 -32.08 -7.98
CA SER A 813 3.69 -33.15 -8.91
C SER A 813 4.50 -32.59 -10.08
N LYS A 814 5.35 -33.44 -10.68
CA LYS A 814 6.06 -33.09 -11.91
C LYS A 814 5.02 -32.92 -13.02
N LYS A 815 5.22 -31.90 -13.86
CA LYS A 815 4.45 -31.76 -15.09
C LYS A 815 4.80 -32.93 -16.01
N THR A 816 3.86 -33.85 -16.21
CA THR A 816 3.98 -34.88 -17.25
C THR A 816 3.84 -34.20 -18.61
N THR A 817 4.89 -34.30 -19.42
CA THR A 817 4.97 -33.75 -20.79
C THR A 817 3.92 -34.33 -21.71
#